data_AF-A0A1T3MTM3-F1
#
_entry.id   AF-A0A1T3MTM3-F1
#
_cell.length_a   1.000
_cell.length_b   1.000
_cell.length_c   1.000
_cell.angle_alpha   90.00
_cell.angle_beta   90.00
_cell.angle_gamma   90.00
#
_symmetry.space_group_name_H-M   'P 1'
#
loop_
_entity.id
_entity.type
_entity.pdbx_description
1 polymer ?
#
loop_
_entity_poly.entity_id
_entity_poly.type
_entity_poly.pdbx_seq_one_letter_code
_entity_poly.pdbx_strand_id
1 'polypeptide(L)'
;MFKNWIKIAFSNYKKNWLTTLINLLGLSVGLTVFLLVFLNWQDEKSYEKWVPEGDNVYYVERVFDHKDFNAVCSYPFLEVPSKTFPEIQNFSVINYWANNKSRLLTDGHSSYNSSAEVSEGFFKVLPFPLVAGSYNNLFVDENSIALSEDVAKQLFGDSYKESIGKTVTKDESGKKAVVQAIYKLPAEEENTIFRPGFVVRNSNIDSNKNVWSNNSFFGFFRVKPGTNISELEKKLSAIQTRQQNIELKQSGWPEMKSPIEIRLVNIKKMRLDAKSGGLEGTDKKSILILLSLSGLIMILSAINFINLNTAQASQRAKEVGIRKSFGSSKGQLVIQFLLETFIIYITAFFISLILLELLLPLYGKFLNKIIKIGDPVVYLYTVLIVSVFAFISGIVPAIYLSGFKPIQTLKGNFSRSKHGIWLRNSILTLQIIISSFFIISSFVVYKQVDHMMQKDLGFHGEQVYQLNFNKISWENNYNMKKYQLYSEKIKHFPGVIDVTGSSQTLGNGVNSTTGIKYKRDSTKSVDVGVGAIDLNFTKFYKIKFLSGRDFNPKLTTDTTKAIVVNEAFVQKIGWNNQEAIGKEMTSNTDSKARNMVIIGVVKDMNFADVQYKIDPIMFFNYDRYWTRNNLISLQIKLSGENINENLTRIKKYWETEVEPGYPFRGEFVNKQFARTFEKYEKQRTLFSILNAIVLLVALLGLFALSSLMIEQKLKDVAIKKTLGASDSILIKDLTKKFLWITLIAVLISIPVSYYFMNEWLKGFAYRIEMPWWPYILSLAILLLLTILVVSIKAYRATKVELIKYLKYE
;
A
#
# COMPACT_ATOMS: atom_id res chain seq x y z
N MET A 1 39.28 -14.07 -32.20
CA MET A 1 39.32 -12.92 -31.25
C MET A 1 38.42 -13.12 -30.04
N PHE A 2 37.14 -13.48 -30.21
CA PHE A 2 36.18 -13.67 -29.11
C PHE A 2 36.64 -14.64 -27.99
N LYS A 3 37.15 -15.83 -28.34
CA LYS A 3 37.72 -16.79 -27.37
C LYS A 3 38.87 -16.19 -26.54
N ASN A 4 39.70 -15.35 -27.15
CA ASN A 4 40.79 -14.66 -26.45
C ASN A 4 40.24 -13.58 -25.51
N TRP A 5 39.23 -12.81 -25.93
CA TRP A 5 38.58 -11.81 -25.08
C TRP A 5 37.95 -12.44 -23.83
N ILE A 6 37.30 -13.59 -23.96
CA ILE A 6 36.77 -14.34 -22.80
C ILE A 6 37.91 -14.80 -21.88
N LYS A 7 38.99 -15.38 -22.43
CA LYS A 7 40.13 -15.83 -21.62
C LYS A 7 40.77 -14.67 -20.85
N ILE A 8 40.87 -13.49 -21.49
CA ILE A 8 41.36 -12.26 -20.87
C ILE A 8 40.43 -11.81 -19.73
N ALA A 9 39.11 -11.86 -19.94
CA ALA A 9 38.12 -11.52 -18.92
C ALA A 9 38.32 -12.35 -17.64
N PHE A 10 38.34 -13.67 -17.75
CA PHE A 10 38.51 -14.57 -16.60
C PHE A 10 39.88 -14.43 -15.93
N SER A 11 40.95 -14.23 -16.70
CA SER A 11 42.28 -13.95 -16.12
C SER A 11 42.29 -12.64 -15.33
N ASN A 12 41.58 -11.62 -15.81
CA ASN A 12 41.46 -10.34 -15.11
C ASN A 12 40.64 -10.48 -13.83
N TYR A 13 39.52 -11.20 -13.87
CA TYR A 13 38.70 -11.46 -12.67
C TYR A 13 39.48 -12.23 -11.61
N LYS A 14 40.28 -13.23 -11.98
CA LYS A 14 41.12 -13.98 -11.05
C LYS A 14 42.19 -13.08 -10.41
N LYS A 15 42.81 -12.20 -11.20
CA LYS A 15 43.80 -11.23 -10.69
C LYS A 15 43.16 -10.23 -9.72
N ASN A 16 41.93 -9.81 -9.98
CA ASN A 16 41.19 -8.81 -9.21
C ASN A 16 39.96 -9.42 -8.49
N TRP A 17 40.14 -10.58 -7.85
CA TRP A 17 39.03 -11.40 -7.35
C TRP A 17 38.16 -10.66 -6.32
N LEU A 18 38.76 -9.89 -5.40
CA LEU A 18 38.03 -9.19 -4.35
C LEU A 18 37.10 -8.11 -4.94
N THR A 19 37.60 -7.33 -5.90
CA THR A 19 36.78 -6.32 -6.58
C THR A 19 35.72 -6.95 -7.45
N THR A 20 36.03 -8.07 -8.11
CA THR A 20 35.06 -8.84 -8.90
C THR A 20 33.94 -9.36 -8.00
N LEU A 21 34.26 -9.92 -6.83
CA LEU A 21 33.29 -10.40 -5.86
C LEU A 21 32.39 -9.28 -5.33
N ILE A 22 32.98 -8.13 -4.97
CA ILE A 22 32.22 -6.96 -4.49
C ILE A 22 31.27 -6.44 -5.56
N ASN A 23 31.73 -6.33 -6.81
CA ASN A 23 30.91 -5.93 -7.95
C ASN A 23 29.77 -6.93 -8.19
N LEU A 24 30.07 -8.23 -8.19
CA LEU A 24 29.10 -9.29 -8.42
C LEU A 24 28.01 -9.29 -7.34
N LEU A 25 28.39 -9.22 -6.05
CA LEU A 25 27.44 -9.17 -4.94
C LEU A 25 26.61 -7.89 -4.95
N GLY A 26 27.24 -6.73 -5.15
CA GLY A 26 26.53 -5.45 -5.20
C GLY A 26 25.50 -5.39 -6.33
N LEU A 27 25.87 -5.87 -7.52
CA LEU A 27 24.96 -5.96 -8.67
C LEU A 27 23.83 -6.97 -8.41
N SER A 28 24.16 -8.16 -7.90
CA SER A 28 23.17 -9.21 -7.63
C SER A 28 22.13 -8.76 -6.61
N VAL A 29 22.55 -8.13 -5.51
CA VAL A 29 21.65 -7.63 -4.47
C VAL A 29 20.79 -6.49 -5.00
N GLY A 30 21.39 -5.49 -5.68
CA GLY A 30 20.64 -4.35 -6.22
C GLY A 30 19.59 -4.80 -7.24
N LEU A 31 19.93 -5.76 -8.10
CA LEU A 31 19.02 -6.34 -9.07
C LEU A 31 17.91 -7.18 -8.41
N THR A 32 18.23 -7.97 -7.38
CA THR A 32 17.24 -8.76 -6.63
C THR A 32 16.18 -7.86 -5.99
N VAL A 33 16.59 -6.79 -5.31
CA VAL A 33 15.68 -5.82 -4.68
C VAL A 33 14.79 -5.15 -5.72
N PHE A 34 15.36 -4.72 -6.85
CA PHE A 34 14.61 -4.14 -7.95
C PHE A 34 13.57 -5.13 -8.50
N LEU A 35 13.95 -6.39 -8.71
CA LEU A 35 13.06 -7.41 -9.26
C LEU A 35 11.90 -7.75 -8.33
N LEU A 36 12.14 -7.86 -7.02
CA LEU A 36 11.05 -8.10 -6.04
C LEU A 36 10.00 -6.99 -6.11
N VAL A 37 10.42 -5.73 -6.13
CA VAL A 37 9.50 -4.58 -6.20
C VAL A 37 8.83 -4.49 -7.57
N PHE A 38 9.57 -4.76 -8.64
CA PHE A 38 9.03 -4.78 -10.01
C PHE A 38 7.98 -5.87 -10.20
N LEU A 39 8.19 -7.06 -9.63
CA LEU A 39 7.20 -8.14 -9.63
C LEU A 39 5.93 -7.73 -8.89
N ASN A 40 6.03 -7.09 -7.72
CA ASN A 40 4.86 -6.57 -7.02
C ASN A 40 4.12 -5.50 -7.86
N TRP A 41 4.85 -4.63 -8.56
CA TRP A 41 4.23 -3.69 -9.50
C TRP A 41 3.50 -4.41 -10.66
N GLN A 42 4.09 -5.46 -11.21
CA GLN A 42 3.48 -6.23 -12.29
C GLN A 42 2.26 -7.04 -11.81
N ASP A 43 2.33 -7.62 -10.62
CA ASP A 43 1.24 -8.29 -9.92
C ASP A 43 0.05 -7.33 -9.76
N GLU A 44 0.28 -6.13 -9.23
CA GLU A 44 -0.73 -5.08 -9.08
C GLU A 44 -1.34 -4.63 -10.40
N LYS A 45 -0.54 -4.61 -11.48
CA LYS A 45 -1.01 -4.30 -12.86
C LYS A 45 -1.75 -5.47 -13.51
N SER A 46 -1.67 -6.69 -12.96
CA SER A 46 -2.27 -7.88 -13.57
C SER A 46 -3.74 -8.10 -13.22
N TYR A 47 -4.27 -7.32 -12.26
CA TYR A 47 -5.65 -7.44 -11.82
C TYR A 47 -6.66 -7.16 -12.96
N GLU A 48 -7.69 -8.01 -13.01
CA GLU A 48 -8.80 -7.96 -13.98
C GLU A 48 -8.39 -8.09 -15.46
N LYS A 49 -7.15 -8.54 -15.74
CA LYS A 49 -6.72 -8.84 -17.13
C LYS A 49 -7.51 -9.97 -17.78
N TRP A 50 -8.09 -10.86 -16.99
CA TRP A 50 -8.93 -11.97 -17.43
C TRP A 50 -10.25 -11.51 -18.07
N VAL A 51 -10.68 -10.26 -17.81
CA VAL A 51 -11.96 -9.73 -18.33
C VAL A 51 -11.87 -9.51 -19.85
N PRO A 52 -12.63 -10.26 -20.66
CA PRO A 52 -12.68 -10.10 -22.12
C PRO A 52 -13.13 -8.68 -22.49
N GLU A 53 -12.42 -8.06 -23.44
CA GLU A 53 -12.67 -6.65 -23.84
C GLU A 53 -12.69 -5.66 -22.66
N GLY A 54 -11.98 -5.96 -21.56
CA GLY A 54 -11.97 -5.10 -20.37
C GLY A 54 -11.47 -3.67 -20.63
N ASP A 55 -10.87 -3.37 -21.78
CA ASP A 55 -10.53 -2.00 -22.21
C ASP A 55 -11.78 -1.13 -22.41
N ASN A 56 -12.96 -1.75 -22.55
CA ASN A 56 -14.26 -1.10 -22.70
C ASN A 56 -15.13 -1.16 -21.44
N VAL A 57 -14.59 -1.64 -20.32
CA VAL A 57 -15.31 -1.72 -19.03
C VAL A 57 -14.72 -0.71 -18.06
N TYR A 58 -15.59 0.12 -17.48
CA TYR A 58 -15.21 1.25 -16.65
C TYR A 58 -15.95 1.22 -15.32
N TYR A 59 -15.19 1.40 -14.25
CA TYR A 59 -15.66 1.67 -12.91
C TYR A 59 -15.97 3.17 -12.75
N VAL A 60 -17.07 3.50 -12.09
CA VAL A 60 -17.54 4.88 -11.91
C VAL A 60 -17.04 5.44 -10.58
N GLU A 61 -16.34 6.57 -10.64
CA GLU A 61 -16.03 7.42 -9.48
C GLU A 61 -16.75 8.76 -9.60
N ARG A 62 -17.26 9.26 -8.48
CA ARG A 62 -17.74 10.65 -8.34
C ARG A 62 -16.67 11.49 -7.69
N VAL A 63 -16.49 12.72 -8.16
CA VAL A 63 -15.48 13.65 -7.65
C VAL A 63 -16.18 14.94 -7.20
N PHE A 64 -15.98 15.29 -5.95
CA PHE A 64 -16.46 16.54 -5.34
C PHE A 64 -15.27 17.49 -5.16
N ASP A 65 -15.47 18.77 -5.49
CA ASP A 65 -14.46 19.84 -5.36
C ASP A 65 -13.07 19.48 -5.92
N HIS A 66 -13.04 18.65 -6.98
CA HIS A 66 -11.84 18.10 -7.63
C HIS A 66 -10.88 17.31 -6.73
N LYS A 67 -11.27 16.98 -5.49
CA LYS A 67 -10.37 16.41 -4.47
C LYS A 67 -10.95 15.21 -3.76
N ASP A 68 -12.27 15.15 -3.58
CA ASP A 68 -12.94 14.12 -2.79
C ASP A 68 -13.57 13.09 -3.71
N PHE A 69 -12.98 11.89 -3.72
CA PHE A 69 -13.39 10.78 -4.59
C PHE A 69 -14.33 9.84 -3.85
N ASN A 70 -15.49 9.55 -4.45
CA ASN A 70 -16.49 8.66 -3.89
C ASN A 70 -16.82 7.53 -4.87
N ALA A 71 -16.79 6.31 -4.35
CA ALA A 71 -16.87 5.04 -5.07
C ALA A 71 -18.29 4.59 -5.38
N VAL A 72 -19.26 5.07 -4.59
CA VAL A 72 -20.66 4.65 -4.68
C VAL A 72 -21.47 5.67 -5.46
N CYS A 73 -22.45 5.20 -6.22
CA CYS A 73 -23.42 5.99 -6.97
C CYS A 73 -24.84 5.47 -6.72
N SER A 74 -25.84 6.17 -7.26
CA SER A 74 -27.23 5.74 -7.22
C SER A 74 -27.57 4.86 -8.43
N TYR A 75 -28.55 3.98 -8.24
CA TYR A 75 -29.03 3.12 -9.33
C TYR A 75 -29.52 3.92 -10.56
N PRO A 76 -30.36 4.97 -10.44
CA PRO A 76 -30.81 5.75 -11.59
C PRO A 76 -29.67 6.45 -12.33
N PHE A 77 -28.59 6.81 -11.64
CA PHE A 77 -27.39 7.35 -12.29
C PHE A 77 -26.75 6.35 -13.27
N LEU A 78 -26.89 5.05 -13.05
CA LEU A 78 -26.41 4.04 -14.01
C LEU A 78 -27.44 3.75 -15.09
N GLU A 79 -28.70 3.57 -14.69
CA GLU A 79 -29.77 3.16 -15.61
C GLU A 79 -30.12 4.24 -16.65
N VAL A 80 -30.31 5.49 -16.22
CA VAL A 80 -30.80 6.57 -17.09
C VAL A 80 -29.80 6.91 -18.20
N PRO A 81 -28.50 7.12 -17.92
CA PRO A 81 -27.50 7.31 -18.97
C PRO A 81 -27.39 6.12 -19.91
N SER A 82 -27.53 4.88 -19.41
CA SER A 82 -27.47 3.68 -20.26
C SER A 82 -28.60 3.62 -21.30
N LYS A 83 -29.76 4.23 -21.00
CA LYS A 83 -30.88 4.37 -21.95
C LYS A 83 -30.76 5.62 -22.84
N THR A 84 -30.01 6.63 -22.39
CA THR A 84 -29.91 7.95 -23.05
C THR A 84 -28.74 8.02 -24.03
N PHE A 85 -27.61 7.40 -23.69
CA PHE A 85 -26.37 7.50 -24.43
C PHE A 85 -26.09 6.19 -25.17
N PRO A 86 -26.12 6.18 -26.52
CA PRO A 86 -25.85 4.98 -27.31
C PRO A 86 -24.41 4.48 -27.14
N GLU A 87 -23.50 5.27 -26.58
CA GLU A 87 -22.13 4.89 -26.24
C GLU A 87 -22.06 3.81 -25.15
N ILE A 88 -23.06 3.73 -24.27
CA ILE A 88 -23.13 2.74 -23.18
C ILE A 88 -23.87 1.50 -23.68
N GLN A 89 -23.20 0.34 -23.68
CA GLN A 89 -23.78 -0.93 -24.11
C GLN A 89 -24.53 -1.63 -22.97
N ASN A 90 -23.92 -1.66 -21.77
CA ASN A 90 -24.49 -2.29 -20.58
C ASN A 90 -23.97 -1.57 -19.32
N PHE A 91 -24.65 -1.77 -18.21
CA PHE A 91 -24.18 -1.34 -16.89
C PHE A 91 -24.40 -2.44 -15.87
N SER A 92 -23.68 -2.37 -14.75
CA SER A 92 -24.00 -3.17 -13.58
C SER A 92 -23.74 -2.41 -12.30
N VAL A 93 -24.60 -2.66 -11.32
CA VAL A 93 -24.26 -2.50 -9.90
C VAL A 93 -23.56 -3.77 -9.44
N ILE A 94 -22.48 -3.61 -8.67
CA ILE A 94 -21.74 -4.73 -8.07
C ILE A 94 -21.42 -4.40 -6.62
N ASN A 95 -22.30 -4.77 -5.69
CA ASN A 95 -22.02 -4.63 -4.27
C ASN A 95 -21.33 -5.90 -3.76
N TYR A 96 -20.00 -5.87 -3.71
CA TYR A 96 -19.18 -6.99 -3.27
C TYR A 96 -18.18 -6.53 -2.22
N TRP A 97 -18.21 -7.20 -1.06
CA TRP A 97 -17.27 -7.01 0.01
C TRP A 97 -16.73 -8.39 0.39
N ALA A 98 -15.43 -8.65 0.24
CA ALA A 98 -14.84 -9.97 0.44
C ALA A 98 -15.13 -10.58 1.83
N ASN A 99 -15.31 -9.72 2.84
CA ASN A 99 -15.63 -10.10 4.22
C ASN A 99 -17.13 -10.29 4.49
N ASN A 100 -18.01 -9.94 3.54
CA ASN A 100 -19.44 -10.16 3.63
C ASN A 100 -19.76 -11.56 3.11
N LYS A 101 -19.84 -12.50 4.05
CA LYS A 101 -20.10 -13.92 3.79
C LYS A 101 -21.47 -14.28 4.32
N SER A 102 -22.18 -15.11 3.57
CA SER A 102 -23.49 -15.62 3.93
C SER A 102 -23.49 -17.14 3.87
N ARG A 103 -24.33 -17.75 4.70
CA ARG A 103 -24.48 -19.19 4.80
C ARG A 103 -25.65 -19.67 3.94
N LEU A 104 -25.34 -20.52 2.97
CA LEU A 104 -26.32 -21.25 2.18
C LEU A 104 -26.51 -22.66 2.75
N LEU A 105 -27.75 -23.12 2.75
CA LEU A 105 -28.17 -24.43 3.23
C LEU A 105 -28.88 -25.21 2.11
N THR A 106 -28.55 -26.49 2.02
CA THR A 106 -29.25 -27.53 1.24
C THR A 106 -29.51 -28.74 2.13
N ASP A 107 -30.18 -29.76 1.60
CA ASP A 107 -30.44 -30.99 2.36
C ASP A 107 -29.11 -31.65 2.79
N GLY A 108 -28.79 -31.51 4.08
CA GLY A 108 -27.61 -32.09 4.72
C GLY A 108 -26.28 -31.36 4.50
N HIS A 109 -26.23 -30.29 3.69
CA HIS A 109 -24.99 -29.56 3.38
C HIS A 109 -25.12 -28.06 3.64
N SER A 110 -23.98 -27.41 3.93
CA SER A 110 -23.94 -25.96 4.12
C SER A 110 -22.65 -25.37 3.58
N SER A 111 -22.72 -24.11 3.15
CA SER A 111 -21.59 -23.39 2.57
C SER A 111 -21.58 -21.96 3.10
N TYR A 112 -20.45 -21.49 3.63
CA TYR A 112 -20.28 -20.13 4.16
C TYR A 112 -19.26 -19.36 3.32
N ASN A 113 -19.75 -18.59 2.34
CA ASN A 113 -18.92 -17.97 1.31
C ASN A 113 -19.31 -16.53 1.04
N SER A 114 -18.41 -15.80 0.38
CA SER A 114 -18.61 -14.41 -0.02
C SER A 114 -19.77 -14.31 -1.03
N SER A 115 -20.58 -13.28 -0.88
CA SER A 115 -21.70 -13.00 -1.79
C SER A 115 -21.52 -11.67 -2.49
N ALA A 116 -21.92 -11.59 -3.76
CA ALA A 116 -22.12 -10.31 -4.43
C ALA A 116 -23.62 -10.06 -4.66
N GLU A 117 -24.07 -8.85 -4.32
CA GLU A 117 -25.39 -8.37 -4.71
C GLU A 117 -25.26 -7.51 -5.96
N VAL A 118 -25.96 -7.87 -7.02
CA VAL A 118 -25.73 -7.28 -8.34
C VAL A 118 -27.03 -6.91 -9.04
N SER A 119 -26.92 -6.20 -10.16
CA SER A 119 -28.01 -6.02 -11.13
C SER A 119 -27.95 -7.06 -12.24
N GLU A 120 -29.01 -7.15 -13.04
CA GLU A 120 -29.14 -8.05 -14.20
C GLU A 120 -27.98 -7.96 -15.21
N GLY A 121 -27.34 -6.80 -15.34
CA GLY A 121 -26.20 -6.60 -16.25
C GLY A 121 -24.86 -7.18 -15.80
N PHE A 122 -24.78 -7.83 -14.63
CA PHE A 122 -23.51 -8.29 -14.04
C PHE A 122 -22.69 -9.17 -14.98
N PHE A 123 -23.26 -10.26 -15.50
CA PHE A 123 -22.55 -11.18 -16.39
C PHE A 123 -22.29 -10.59 -17.79
N LYS A 124 -22.90 -9.44 -18.14
CA LYS A 124 -22.59 -8.70 -19.37
C LYS A 124 -21.38 -7.77 -19.19
N VAL A 125 -21.17 -7.29 -17.96
CA VAL A 125 -20.02 -6.44 -17.58
C VAL A 125 -18.81 -7.31 -17.19
N LEU A 126 -19.05 -8.36 -16.39
CA LEU A 126 -18.07 -9.35 -15.95
C LEU A 126 -18.48 -10.75 -16.43
N PRO A 127 -18.09 -11.16 -17.65
CA PRO A 127 -18.55 -12.40 -18.25
C PRO A 127 -17.79 -13.62 -17.70
N PHE A 128 -18.10 -14.04 -16.46
CA PHE A 128 -17.57 -15.29 -15.90
C PHE A 128 -18.00 -16.48 -16.77
N PRO A 129 -17.10 -17.45 -17.06
CA PRO A 129 -17.45 -18.62 -17.85
C PRO A 129 -18.59 -19.42 -17.22
N LEU A 130 -19.62 -19.72 -18.01
CA LEU A 130 -20.76 -20.54 -17.59
C LEU A 130 -20.37 -22.02 -17.56
N VAL A 131 -20.70 -22.71 -16.48
CA VAL A 131 -20.48 -24.16 -16.31
C VAL A 131 -21.76 -24.96 -16.54
N ALA A 132 -22.89 -24.48 -16.00
CA ALA A 132 -24.22 -25.09 -16.16
C ALA A 132 -25.33 -24.04 -16.00
N GLY A 133 -26.50 -24.29 -16.59
CA GLY A 133 -27.65 -23.39 -16.53
C GLY A 133 -27.64 -22.32 -17.61
N SER A 134 -28.10 -21.11 -17.30
CA SER A 134 -28.18 -20.00 -18.25
C SER A 134 -28.12 -18.65 -17.54
N TYR A 135 -27.41 -17.68 -18.13
CA TYR A 135 -27.48 -16.27 -17.71
C TYR A 135 -28.70 -15.53 -18.30
N ASN A 136 -29.36 -16.10 -19.31
CA ASN A 136 -30.58 -15.51 -19.86
C ASN A 136 -31.71 -15.60 -18.82
N ASN A 137 -32.41 -14.49 -18.59
CA ASN A 137 -33.43 -14.33 -17.57
C ASN A 137 -32.95 -14.53 -16.12
N LEU A 138 -31.64 -14.63 -15.90
CA LEU A 138 -31.06 -14.65 -14.56
C LEU A 138 -31.33 -13.30 -13.88
N PHE A 139 -31.84 -13.35 -12.65
CA PHE A 139 -32.25 -12.17 -11.88
C PHE A 139 -33.50 -11.44 -12.41
N VAL A 140 -34.30 -12.07 -13.28
CA VAL A 140 -35.68 -11.59 -13.52
C VAL A 140 -36.54 -11.84 -12.27
N ASP A 141 -36.41 -13.02 -11.65
CA ASP A 141 -37.00 -13.33 -10.35
C ASP A 141 -36.05 -12.99 -9.20
N GLU A 142 -36.54 -12.32 -8.16
CA GLU A 142 -35.76 -11.94 -6.96
C GLU A 142 -35.16 -13.15 -6.20
N ASN A 143 -35.76 -14.33 -6.38
CA ASN A 143 -35.33 -15.58 -5.74
C ASN A 143 -34.35 -16.38 -6.62
N SER A 144 -33.63 -15.74 -7.55
CA SER A 144 -32.63 -16.42 -8.38
C SER A 144 -31.24 -16.32 -7.75
N ILE A 145 -30.45 -17.39 -7.85
CA ILE A 145 -29.04 -17.41 -7.44
C ILE A 145 -28.15 -18.03 -8.52
N ALA A 146 -26.97 -17.45 -8.69
CA ALA A 146 -25.87 -18.06 -9.44
C ALA A 146 -24.76 -18.47 -8.47
N LEU A 147 -24.28 -19.71 -8.56
CA LEU A 147 -23.27 -20.26 -7.67
C LEU A 147 -21.92 -20.34 -8.39
N SER A 148 -20.82 -20.09 -7.68
CA SER A 148 -19.51 -20.51 -8.17
C SER A 148 -19.44 -22.04 -8.18
N GLU A 149 -18.61 -22.59 -9.06
CA GLU A 149 -18.37 -24.02 -9.15
C GLU A 149 -17.99 -24.64 -7.78
N ASP A 150 -17.13 -23.98 -7.01
CA ASP A 150 -16.69 -24.47 -5.70
C ASP A 150 -17.82 -24.50 -4.66
N VAL A 151 -18.67 -23.46 -4.65
CA VAL A 151 -19.84 -23.41 -3.75
C VAL A 151 -20.89 -24.44 -4.15
N ALA A 152 -21.12 -24.62 -5.46
CA ALA A 152 -22.04 -25.63 -5.95
C ALA A 152 -21.58 -27.05 -5.54
N LYS A 153 -20.27 -27.35 -5.62
CA LYS A 153 -19.69 -28.61 -5.12
C LYS A 153 -19.86 -28.78 -3.60
N GLN A 154 -19.66 -27.72 -2.81
CA GLN A 154 -19.87 -27.78 -1.36
C GLN A 154 -21.34 -28.06 -0.98
N LEU A 155 -22.30 -27.60 -1.78
CA LEU A 155 -23.73 -27.72 -1.49
C LEU A 155 -24.38 -28.98 -2.07
N PHE A 156 -23.88 -29.49 -3.21
CA PHE A 156 -24.52 -30.57 -3.98
C PHE A 156 -23.58 -31.73 -4.34
N GLY A 157 -22.32 -31.70 -3.87
CA GLY A 157 -21.31 -32.73 -4.13
C GLY A 157 -20.93 -32.85 -5.60
N ASP A 158 -20.59 -34.07 -6.04
CA ASP A 158 -20.15 -34.33 -7.43
C ASP A 158 -21.27 -34.12 -8.47
N SER A 159 -22.54 -34.19 -8.04
CA SER A 159 -23.72 -33.95 -8.87
C SER A 159 -24.09 -32.47 -9.05
N TYR A 160 -23.20 -31.54 -8.69
CA TYR A 160 -23.49 -30.11 -8.65
C TYR A 160 -24.04 -29.53 -9.96
N LYS A 161 -23.67 -30.06 -11.13
CA LYS A 161 -24.18 -29.58 -12.42
C LYS A 161 -25.69 -29.80 -12.59
N GLU A 162 -26.25 -30.80 -11.91
CA GLU A 162 -27.69 -31.10 -11.88
C GLU A 162 -28.44 -30.25 -10.85
N SER A 163 -27.77 -29.31 -10.17
CA SER A 163 -28.41 -28.45 -9.19
C SER A 163 -29.25 -27.33 -9.81
N ILE A 164 -29.21 -27.15 -11.13
CA ILE A 164 -30.04 -26.17 -11.82
C ILE A 164 -31.53 -26.47 -11.57
N GLY A 165 -32.28 -25.45 -11.16
CA GLY A 165 -33.69 -25.58 -10.76
C GLY A 165 -33.89 -26.05 -9.32
N LYS A 166 -32.86 -26.55 -8.62
CA LYS A 166 -32.95 -26.88 -7.18
C LYS A 166 -32.92 -25.60 -6.34
N THR A 167 -33.44 -25.68 -5.13
CA THR A 167 -33.46 -24.55 -4.19
C THR A 167 -32.36 -24.65 -3.16
N VAL A 168 -31.73 -23.52 -2.86
CA VAL A 168 -30.87 -23.30 -1.68
C VAL A 168 -31.56 -22.34 -0.73
N THR A 169 -31.36 -22.48 0.57
CA THR A 169 -31.92 -21.59 1.57
C THR A 169 -30.84 -20.68 2.12
N LYS A 170 -31.06 -19.36 2.12
CA LYS A 170 -30.20 -18.41 2.84
C LYS A 170 -30.52 -18.49 4.33
N ASP A 171 -29.58 -18.98 5.14
CA ASP A 171 -29.79 -19.21 6.58
C ASP A 171 -30.20 -17.91 7.32
N GLU A 172 -29.68 -16.76 6.89
CA GLU A 172 -29.96 -15.47 7.55
C GLU A 172 -31.43 -15.03 7.45
N SER A 173 -32.06 -15.28 6.29
CA SER A 173 -33.41 -14.78 5.99
C SER A 173 -34.47 -15.89 5.91
N GLY A 174 -34.04 -17.16 5.83
CA GLY A 174 -34.91 -18.28 5.52
C GLY A 174 -35.44 -18.26 4.08
N LYS A 175 -35.07 -17.27 3.26
CA LYS A 175 -35.52 -17.16 1.87
C LYS A 175 -34.87 -18.25 1.03
N LYS A 176 -35.71 -18.95 0.26
CA LYS A 176 -35.28 -19.92 -0.73
C LYS A 176 -34.92 -19.22 -2.03
N ALA A 177 -33.81 -19.61 -2.63
CA ALA A 177 -33.39 -19.17 -3.94
C ALA A 177 -33.22 -20.37 -4.87
N VAL A 178 -33.67 -20.25 -6.12
CA VAL A 178 -33.53 -21.26 -7.16
C VAL A 178 -32.21 -21.07 -7.88
N VAL A 179 -31.41 -22.13 -7.97
CA VAL A 179 -30.14 -22.11 -8.69
C VAL A 179 -30.42 -22.07 -10.18
N GLN A 180 -30.04 -20.99 -10.86
CA GLN A 180 -30.28 -20.81 -12.30
C GLN A 180 -29.00 -20.89 -13.14
N ALA A 181 -27.84 -20.65 -12.52
CA ALA A 181 -26.55 -20.73 -13.18
C ALA A 181 -25.44 -21.19 -12.23
N ILE A 182 -24.46 -21.88 -12.79
CA ILE A 182 -23.19 -22.19 -12.13
C ILE A 182 -22.09 -21.60 -12.99
N TYR A 183 -21.21 -20.80 -12.40
CA TYR A 183 -20.12 -20.12 -13.10
C TYR A 183 -18.76 -20.52 -12.54
N LYS A 184 -17.73 -20.38 -13.37
CA LYS A 184 -16.34 -20.63 -12.98
C LYS A 184 -15.70 -19.32 -12.55
N LEU A 185 -15.04 -19.34 -11.39
CA LEU A 185 -14.20 -18.23 -10.96
C LEU A 185 -12.90 -18.20 -11.78
N PRO A 186 -12.26 -17.03 -11.93
CA PRO A 186 -10.94 -16.91 -12.53
C PRO A 186 -9.96 -17.86 -11.84
N ALA A 187 -9.01 -18.39 -12.61
CA ALA A 187 -8.03 -19.33 -12.06
C ALA A 187 -7.27 -18.70 -10.88
N GLU A 188 -6.68 -19.50 -10.00
CA GLU A 188 -5.91 -18.97 -8.86
C GLU A 188 -4.76 -18.05 -9.31
N GLU A 189 -4.24 -18.26 -10.52
CA GLU A 189 -3.17 -17.47 -11.14
C GLU A 189 -3.66 -16.13 -11.70
N GLU A 190 -4.97 -15.98 -11.92
CA GLU A 190 -5.56 -14.73 -12.41
C GLU A 190 -5.90 -13.82 -11.24
N ASN A 191 -5.29 -12.65 -11.20
CA ASN A 191 -5.56 -11.69 -10.15
C ASN A 191 -6.92 -11.01 -10.37
N THR A 192 -7.80 -11.09 -9.38
CA THR A 192 -9.11 -10.44 -9.38
C THR A 192 -9.55 -10.08 -7.97
N ILE A 193 -10.22 -8.94 -7.86
CA ILE A 193 -10.96 -8.50 -6.69
C ILE A 193 -12.28 -9.28 -6.61
N PHE A 194 -12.87 -9.63 -7.75
CA PHE A 194 -14.20 -10.26 -7.82
C PHE A 194 -14.11 -11.79 -7.72
N ARG A 195 -14.15 -12.29 -6.48
CA ARG A 195 -14.29 -13.73 -6.19
C ARG A 195 -15.54 -14.05 -5.35
N PRO A 196 -16.75 -13.72 -5.82
CA PRO A 196 -17.96 -14.11 -5.12
C PRO A 196 -18.14 -15.63 -5.19
N GLY A 197 -18.40 -16.26 -4.05
CA GLY A 197 -18.84 -17.66 -4.02
C GLY A 197 -20.25 -17.83 -4.59
N PHE A 198 -21.08 -16.80 -4.52
CA PHE A 198 -22.36 -16.76 -5.22
C PHE A 198 -22.82 -15.32 -5.48
N VAL A 199 -23.77 -15.18 -6.40
CA VAL A 199 -24.32 -13.90 -6.85
C VAL A 199 -25.84 -13.94 -6.81
N VAL A 200 -26.43 -12.86 -6.27
CA VAL A 200 -27.88 -12.66 -6.18
C VAL A 200 -28.26 -11.26 -6.65
N ARG A 201 -29.52 -11.08 -7.07
CA ARG A 201 -30.04 -9.75 -7.37
C ARG A 201 -30.07 -8.91 -6.10
N ASN A 202 -29.65 -7.65 -6.20
CA ASN A 202 -29.82 -6.70 -5.12
C ASN A 202 -31.31 -6.32 -4.99
N SER A 203 -31.96 -6.69 -3.89
CA SER A 203 -33.39 -6.43 -3.64
C SER A 203 -33.73 -4.95 -3.49
N ASN A 204 -32.73 -4.10 -3.20
CA ASN A 204 -32.95 -2.66 -3.05
C ASN A 204 -32.98 -1.93 -4.39
N ILE A 205 -32.71 -2.59 -5.52
CA ILE A 205 -32.72 -1.93 -6.84
C ILE A 205 -34.11 -1.34 -7.13
N ASP A 206 -35.18 -2.12 -6.95
CA ASP A 206 -36.52 -1.67 -7.33
C ASP A 206 -37.03 -0.51 -6.49
N SER A 207 -36.76 -0.52 -5.18
CA SER A 207 -37.10 0.59 -4.28
C SER A 207 -36.27 1.86 -4.54
N ASN A 208 -35.11 1.73 -5.19
CA ASN A 208 -34.21 2.84 -5.48
C ASN A 208 -34.20 3.31 -6.94
N LYS A 209 -35.09 2.77 -7.80
CA LYS A 209 -35.17 3.14 -9.22
C LYS A 209 -35.30 4.64 -9.49
N ASN A 210 -35.93 5.38 -8.57
CA ASN A 210 -36.16 6.83 -8.71
C ASN A 210 -35.44 7.67 -7.64
N VAL A 211 -34.58 7.07 -6.82
CA VAL A 211 -33.93 7.74 -5.69
C VAL A 211 -32.48 8.08 -6.06
N TRP A 212 -32.24 9.31 -6.52
CA TRP A 212 -30.91 9.75 -6.97
C TRP A 212 -29.95 10.04 -5.80
N SER A 213 -30.52 10.37 -4.64
CA SER A 213 -29.79 10.64 -3.39
C SER A 213 -29.19 9.40 -2.74
N ASN A 214 -29.72 8.20 -3.01
CA ASN A 214 -29.21 6.97 -2.43
C ASN A 214 -27.98 6.46 -3.17
N ASN A 215 -26.80 6.79 -2.64
CA ASN A 215 -25.52 6.40 -3.22
C ASN A 215 -24.93 5.20 -2.46
N SER A 216 -25.45 4.01 -2.73
CA SER A 216 -25.05 2.78 -2.02
C SER A 216 -24.43 1.72 -2.94
N PHE A 217 -24.23 2.02 -4.22
CA PHE A 217 -23.89 1.02 -5.22
C PHE A 217 -22.56 1.32 -5.91
N PHE A 218 -21.68 0.32 -6.03
CA PHE A 218 -20.52 0.43 -6.92
C PHE A 218 -20.97 0.21 -8.36
N GLY A 219 -20.77 1.23 -9.20
CA GLY A 219 -21.28 1.26 -10.57
C GLY A 219 -20.22 0.94 -11.62
N PHE A 220 -20.63 0.19 -12.63
CA PHE A 220 -19.80 -0.19 -13.77
C PHE A 220 -20.55 0.03 -15.08
N PHE A 221 -19.84 0.52 -16.09
CA PHE A 221 -20.32 0.64 -17.47
C PHE A 221 -19.47 -0.21 -18.40
N ARG A 222 -20.13 -0.89 -19.35
CA ARG A 222 -19.51 -1.40 -20.57
C ARG A 222 -19.89 -0.46 -21.71
N VAL A 223 -18.90 0.13 -22.36
CA VAL A 223 -19.10 1.10 -23.44
C VAL A 223 -18.72 0.49 -24.80
N LYS A 224 -19.10 1.14 -25.89
CA LYS A 224 -18.70 0.73 -27.23
C LYS A 224 -17.19 0.91 -27.44
N PRO A 225 -16.52 0.03 -28.21
CA PRO A 225 -15.14 0.24 -28.61
C PRO A 225 -14.97 1.59 -29.33
N GLY A 226 -13.93 2.35 -28.97
CA GLY A 226 -13.62 3.66 -29.58
C GLY A 226 -14.40 4.85 -29.01
N THR A 227 -15.23 4.67 -27.97
CA THR A 227 -15.91 5.78 -27.29
C THR A 227 -14.93 6.79 -26.72
N ASN A 228 -15.18 8.08 -26.93
CA ASN A 228 -14.45 9.15 -26.27
C ASN A 228 -14.87 9.26 -24.79
N ILE A 229 -14.07 8.66 -23.90
CA ILE A 229 -14.35 8.58 -22.47
C ILE A 229 -14.46 9.97 -21.83
N SER A 230 -13.63 10.94 -22.22
CA SER A 230 -13.68 12.29 -21.65
C SER A 230 -14.97 13.04 -22.02
N GLU A 231 -15.51 12.79 -23.21
CA GLU A 231 -16.80 13.34 -23.62
C GLU A 231 -17.95 12.68 -22.83
N LEU A 232 -17.90 11.35 -22.66
CA LEU A 232 -18.89 10.61 -21.87
C LEU A 232 -18.88 11.04 -20.40
N GLU A 233 -17.71 11.23 -19.79
CA GLU A 233 -17.56 11.75 -18.42
C GLU A 233 -18.25 13.10 -18.25
N LYS A 234 -18.11 14.03 -19.21
CA LYS A 234 -18.80 15.32 -19.19
C LYS A 234 -20.33 15.17 -19.27
N LYS A 235 -20.82 14.30 -20.15
CA LYS A 235 -22.25 13.99 -20.29
C LYS A 235 -22.82 13.41 -18.98
N LEU A 236 -22.11 12.47 -18.37
CA LEU A 236 -22.49 11.86 -17.08
C LEU A 236 -22.47 12.87 -15.92
N SER A 237 -21.45 13.72 -15.86
CA SER A 237 -21.31 14.78 -14.85
C SER A 237 -22.46 15.79 -14.90
N ALA A 238 -22.89 16.16 -16.10
CA ALA A 238 -24.02 17.06 -16.30
C ALA A 238 -25.34 16.46 -15.78
N ILE A 239 -25.60 15.18 -16.04
CA ILE A 239 -26.79 14.48 -15.53
C ILE A 239 -26.75 14.39 -14.00
N GLN A 240 -25.64 13.93 -13.42
CA GLN A 240 -25.50 13.77 -11.98
C GLN A 240 -25.70 15.11 -11.24
N THR A 241 -25.03 16.16 -11.72
CA THR A 241 -25.12 17.50 -11.11
C THR A 241 -26.53 18.06 -11.19
N ARG A 242 -27.18 17.93 -12.35
CA ARG A 242 -28.56 18.40 -12.55
C ARG A 242 -29.52 17.71 -11.59
N GLN A 243 -29.44 16.39 -11.48
CA GLN A 243 -30.36 15.62 -10.63
C GLN A 243 -30.13 15.89 -9.14
N GLN A 244 -28.88 15.99 -8.71
CA GLN A 244 -28.55 16.35 -7.34
C GLN A 244 -29.11 17.73 -6.93
N ASN A 245 -29.02 18.74 -7.82
CA ASN A 245 -29.58 20.06 -7.54
C ASN A 245 -31.12 20.06 -7.47
N ILE A 246 -31.79 19.23 -8.29
CA ILE A 246 -33.25 19.06 -8.21
C ILE A 246 -33.66 18.52 -6.83
N GLU A 247 -32.98 17.48 -6.33
CA GLU A 247 -33.27 16.90 -5.01
C GLU A 247 -32.96 17.86 -3.85
N LEU A 248 -31.85 18.60 -3.93
CA LEU A 248 -31.50 19.60 -2.92
C LEU A 248 -32.57 20.70 -2.83
N LYS A 249 -33.02 21.21 -3.98
CA LYS A 249 -34.08 22.22 -4.05
C LYS A 249 -35.40 21.71 -3.48
N GLN A 250 -35.81 20.49 -3.81
CA GLN A 250 -37.01 19.84 -3.26
C GLN A 250 -36.92 19.67 -1.73
N SER A 251 -35.72 19.47 -1.20
CA SER A 251 -35.47 19.23 0.23
C SER A 251 -35.23 20.53 1.03
N GLY A 252 -35.33 21.71 0.39
CA GLY A 252 -35.06 23.00 1.03
C GLY A 252 -33.60 23.18 1.44
N TRP A 253 -32.68 22.67 0.62
CA TRP A 253 -31.23 22.85 0.74
C TRP A 253 -30.71 23.74 -0.40
N PRO A 254 -29.62 24.49 -0.17
CA PRO A 254 -29.00 25.29 -1.23
C PRO A 254 -28.47 24.38 -2.35
N GLU A 255 -28.41 24.91 -3.57
CA GLU A 255 -27.77 24.23 -4.69
C GLU A 255 -26.27 24.02 -4.42
N MET A 256 -25.69 23.00 -5.07
CA MET A 256 -24.26 22.75 -4.95
C MET A 256 -23.47 23.91 -5.54
N LYS A 257 -22.42 24.33 -4.82
CA LYS A 257 -21.50 25.37 -5.28
C LYS A 257 -20.58 24.89 -6.40
N SER A 258 -20.30 23.59 -6.46
CA SER A 258 -19.44 22.94 -7.44
C SER A 258 -20.18 21.77 -8.09
N PRO A 259 -19.98 21.52 -9.39
CA PRO A 259 -20.55 20.34 -10.05
C PRO A 259 -19.92 19.05 -9.52
N ILE A 260 -20.67 17.95 -9.59
CA ILE A 260 -20.15 16.60 -9.34
C ILE A 260 -19.53 16.11 -10.65
N GLU A 261 -18.22 15.87 -10.64
CA GLU A 261 -17.54 15.30 -11.80
C GLU A 261 -17.63 13.77 -11.74
N ILE A 262 -17.79 13.14 -12.89
CA ILE A 262 -17.75 11.70 -13.05
C ILE A 262 -16.44 11.33 -13.71
N ARG A 263 -15.75 10.37 -13.12
CA ARG A 263 -14.52 9.78 -13.65
C ARG A 263 -14.75 8.30 -13.94
N LEU A 264 -14.40 7.88 -15.14
CA LEU A 264 -14.49 6.50 -15.60
C LEU A 264 -13.10 5.87 -15.56
N VAL A 265 -12.90 4.95 -14.63
CA VAL A 265 -11.63 4.25 -14.45
C VAL A 265 -11.72 2.88 -15.11
N ASN A 266 -10.87 2.62 -16.11
CA ASN A 266 -10.85 1.32 -16.78
C ASN A 266 -10.63 0.16 -15.79
N ILE A 267 -11.37 -0.94 -15.93
CA ILE A 267 -11.36 -2.05 -14.98
C ILE A 267 -9.96 -2.67 -14.78
N LYS A 268 -9.16 -2.80 -15.85
CA LYS A 268 -7.80 -3.35 -15.79
C LYS A 268 -6.80 -2.45 -15.06
N LYS A 269 -7.17 -1.19 -14.82
CA LYS A 269 -6.37 -0.19 -14.11
C LYS A 269 -6.99 0.23 -12.78
N MET A 270 -8.22 -0.19 -12.51
CA MET A 270 -9.01 0.24 -11.35
C MET A 270 -8.23 0.06 -10.04
N ARG A 271 -7.57 -1.09 -9.86
CA ARG A 271 -6.79 -1.36 -8.65
C ARG A 271 -5.69 -0.32 -8.37
N LEU A 272 -5.07 0.24 -9.41
CA LEU A 272 -3.97 1.21 -9.31
C LEU A 272 -4.41 2.67 -9.46
N ASP A 273 -5.41 2.94 -10.29
CA ASP A 273 -5.78 4.30 -10.72
C ASP A 273 -7.07 4.83 -10.10
N ALA A 274 -7.90 3.96 -9.50
CA ALA A 274 -9.04 4.38 -8.69
C ALA A 274 -8.52 5.10 -7.44
N LYS A 275 -9.16 6.21 -7.11
CA LYS A 275 -8.81 7.06 -5.97
C LYS A 275 -9.88 7.00 -4.87
N SER A 276 -11.09 6.58 -5.23
CA SER A 276 -12.17 6.37 -4.29
C SER A 276 -11.92 5.12 -3.43
N GLY A 277 -12.27 5.20 -2.15
CA GLY A 277 -12.24 4.04 -1.25
C GLY A 277 -13.50 3.18 -1.40
N GLY A 278 -13.39 1.86 -1.25
CA GLY A 278 -14.55 0.95 -1.18
C GLY A 278 -14.27 -0.41 -1.80
N LEU A 279 -13.79 -0.44 -3.04
CA LEU A 279 -13.20 -1.64 -3.65
C LEU A 279 -11.71 -1.70 -3.27
N GLU A 280 -11.12 -2.91 -3.15
CA GLU A 280 -9.73 -3.12 -2.71
C GLU A 280 -8.68 -2.46 -3.64
N GLY A 281 -8.53 -1.14 -3.54
CA GLY A 281 -7.52 -0.35 -4.23
C GLY A 281 -6.15 -0.46 -3.56
N THR A 282 -5.09 -0.25 -4.33
CA THR A 282 -3.71 -0.27 -3.84
C THR A 282 -3.14 1.15 -3.74
N ASP A 283 -2.19 1.35 -2.83
CA ASP A 283 -1.47 2.62 -2.72
C ASP A 283 -0.38 2.70 -3.80
N LYS A 284 -0.80 3.07 -5.02
CA LYS A 284 0.07 3.26 -6.18
C LYS A 284 1.24 4.18 -5.88
N LYS A 285 1.04 5.25 -5.10
CA LYS A 285 2.10 6.19 -4.74
C LYS A 285 3.19 5.49 -3.94
N SER A 286 2.82 4.70 -2.94
CA SER A 286 3.77 3.92 -2.15
C SER A 286 4.54 2.89 -2.99
N ILE A 287 3.88 2.18 -3.91
CA ILE A 287 4.57 1.22 -4.79
C ILE A 287 5.54 1.93 -5.74
N LEU A 288 5.16 3.08 -6.31
CA LEU A 288 6.04 3.86 -7.18
C LEU A 288 7.25 4.43 -6.42
N ILE A 289 7.07 4.85 -5.16
CA ILE A 289 8.17 5.26 -4.28
C ILE A 289 9.12 4.08 -4.07
N LEU A 290 8.61 2.90 -3.73
CA LEU A 290 9.44 1.69 -3.56
C LEU A 290 10.17 1.34 -4.87
N LEU A 291 9.50 1.43 -6.00
CA LEU A 291 10.10 1.16 -7.31
C LEU A 291 11.24 2.14 -7.61
N SER A 292 11.03 3.43 -7.32
CA SER A 292 12.05 4.47 -7.47
C SER A 292 13.24 4.26 -6.52
N LEU A 293 13.00 3.91 -5.26
CA LEU A 293 14.06 3.60 -4.30
C LEU A 293 14.86 2.36 -4.71
N SER A 294 14.19 1.31 -5.19
CA SER A 294 14.87 0.11 -5.70
C SER A 294 15.69 0.42 -6.96
N GLY A 295 15.21 1.30 -7.84
CA GLY A 295 15.96 1.82 -8.97
C GLY A 295 17.19 2.63 -8.55
N LEU A 296 17.09 3.46 -7.52
CA LEU A 296 18.24 4.18 -6.94
C LEU A 296 19.30 3.22 -6.38
N ILE A 297 18.90 2.10 -5.77
CA ILE A 297 19.82 1.05 -5.31
C ILE A 297 20.51 0.38 -6.50
N MET A 298 19.77 0.07 -7.57
CA MET A 298 20.34 -0.49 -8.78
C MET A 298 21.35 0.48 -9.43
N ILE A 299 21.03 1.76 -9.48
CA ILE A 299 21.94 2.84 -9.91
C ILE A 299 23.18 2.89 -9.00
N LEU A 300 23.01 2.78 -7.67
CA LEU A 300 24.13 2.74 -6.73
C LEU A 300 25.08 1.56 -7.01
N SER A 301 24.54 0.38 -7.30
CA SER A 301 25.34 -0.80 -7.66
C SER A 301 26.09 -0.60 -8.98
N ALA A 302 25.45 0.00 -9.99
CA ALA A 302 26.08 0.35 -11.26
C ALA A 302 27.19 1.39 -11.09
N ILE A 303 26.93 2.45 -10.31
CA ILE A 303 27.90 3.49 -9.95
C ILE A 303 29.11 2.86 -9.26
N ASN A 304 28.88 1.95 -8.31
CA ASN A 304 29.95 1.25 -7.62
C ASN A 304 30.82 0.44 -8.61
N PHE A 305 30.18 -0.29 -9.53
CA PHE A 305 30.87 -1.01 -10.60
C PHE A 305 31.73 -0.09 -11.47
N ILE A 306 31.16 1.04 -11.94
CA ILE A 306 31.88 2.03 -12.75
C ILE A 306 33.07 2.57 -11.98
N ASN A 307 32.87 2.93 -10.70
CA ASN A 307 33.90 3.51 -9.84
C ASN A 307 35.10 2.58 -9.68
N LEU A 308 34.84 1.31 -9.39
CA LEU A 308 35.86 0.30 -9.17
C LEU A 308 36.61 -0.06 -10.46
N ASN A 309 35.90 -0.24 -11.58
CA ASN A 309 36.55 -0.52 -12.86
C ASN A 309 37.35 0.69 -13.38
N THR A 310 36.88 1.91 -13.15
CA THR A 310 37.63 3.13 -13.47
C THR A 310 38.88 3.25 -12.60
N ALA A 311 38.81 2.87 -11.32
CA ALA A 311 39.98 2.85 -10.44
C ALA A 311 41.03 1.80 -10.86
N GLN A 312 40.59 0.66 -11.39
CA GLN A 312 41.46 -0.39 -11.93
C GLN A 312 41.99 -0.09 -13.34
N ALA A 313 41.36 0.82 -14.08
CA ALA A 313 41.77 1.22 -15.43
C ALA A 313 43.26 1.60 -15.49
N SER A 314 43.80 2.14 -14.39
CA SER A 314 45.20 2.52 -14.29
C SER A 314 46.18 1.36 -14.35
N GLN A 315 45.84 0.24 -13.73
CA GLN A 315 46.65 -0.98 -13.75
C GLN A 315 46.63 -1.63 -15.13
N ARG A 316 45.57 -1.40 -15.92
CA ARG A 316 45.36 -1.95 -17.26
C ARG A 316 45.91 -1.05 -18.38
N ALA A 317 46.38 0.14 -18.04
CA ALA A 317 46.86 1.11 -19.02
C ALA A 317 48.06 0.62 -19.84
N LYS A 318 49.01 -0.07 -19.20
CA LYS A 318 50.18 -0.64 -19.87
C LYS A 318 49.79 -1.73 -20.87
N GLU A 319 48.83 -2.59 -20.50
CA GLU A 319 48.26 -3.61 -21.37
C GLU A 319 47.57 -3.00 -22.61
N VAL A 320 46.73 -1.98 -22.40
CA VAL A 320 46.04 -1.26 -23.50
C VAL A 320 47.04 -0.52 -24.39
N GLY A 321 48.05 0.11 -23.81
CA GLY A 321 49.12 0.79 -24.54
C GLY A 321 49.90 -0.15 -25.46
N ILE A 322 50.32 -1.30 -24.94
CA ILE A 322 51.02 -2.34 -25.70
C ILE A 322 50.14 -2.84 -26.86
N ARG A 323 48.86 -3.13 -26.62
CA ARG A 323 47.94 -3.63 -27.67
C ARG A 323 47.67 -2.62 -28.77
N LYS A 324 47.57 -1.33 -28.44
CA LYS A 324 47.46 -0.27 -29.45
C LYS A 324 48.73 -0.16 -30.29
N SER A 325 49.91 -0.33 -29.69
CA SER A 325 51.17 -0.39 -30.44
C SER A 325 51.22 -1.60 -31.39
N PHE A 326 50.59 -2.72 -31.02
CA PHE A 326 50.41 -3.90 -31.89
C PHE A 326 49.18 -3.80 -32.82
N GLY A 327 48.60 -2.62 -33.03
CA GLY A 327 47.56 -2.38 -34.05
C GLY A 327 46.11 -2.59 -33.62
N SER A 328 45.81 -2.80 -32.33
CA SER A 328 44.42 -2.89 -31.86
C SER A 328 43.69 -1.54 -32.00
N SER A 329 42.54 -1.53 -32.67
CA SER A 329 41.74 -0.31 -32.84
C SER A 329 41.02 0.11 -31.54
N LYS A 330 40.66 1.40 -31.42
CA LYS A 330 39.88 1.89 -30.27
C LYS A 330 38.55 1.14 -30.11
N GLY A 331 37.88 0.82 -31.23
CA GLY A 331 36.61 0.08 -31.23
C GLY A 331 36.75 -1.36 -30.73
N GLN A 332 37.82 -2.06 -31.11
CA GLN A 332 38.08 -3.43 -30.64
C GLN A 332 38.28 -3.48 -29.13
N LEU A 333 38.97 -2.48 -28.55
CA LEU A 333 39.14 -2.37 -27.10
C LEU A 333 37.81 -2.07 -26.40
N VAL A 334 36.99 -1.17 -26.95
CA VAL A 334 35.67 -0.85 -26.39
C VAL A 334 34.77 -2.09 -26.36
N ILE A 335 34.69 -2.84 -27.46
CA ILE A 335 33.89 -4.07 -27.53
C ILE A 335 34.39 -5.12 -26.53
N GLN A 336 35.71 -5.28 -26.38
CA GLN A 336 36.28 -6.18 -25.38
C GLN A 336 35.86 -5.79 -23.96
N PHE A 337 35.97 -4.52 -23.57
CA PHE A 337 35.57 -4.06 -22.23
C PHE A 337 34.07 -4.17 -21.98
N LEU A 338 33.25 -3.92 -23.00
CA LEU A 338 31.80 -4.12 -22.94
C LEU A 338 31.47 -5.60 -22.72
N LEU A 339 32.15 -6.51 -23.43
CA LEU A 339 31.98 -7.95 -23.26
C LEU A 339 32.39 -8.40 -21.84
N GLU A 340 33.53 -7.92 -21.33
CA GLU A 340 33.94 -8.16 -19.94
C GLU A 340 32.90 -7.67 -18.92
N THR A 341 32.29 -6.50 -19.16
CA THR A 341 31.24 -5.97 -18.27
C THR A 341 29.98 -6.82 -18.36
N PHE A 342 29.58 -7.19 -19.57
CA PHE A 342 28.38 -7.98 -19.84
C PHE A 342 28.41 -9.36 -19.18
N ILE A 343 29.57 -10.04 -19.17
CA ILE A 343 29.72 -11.34 -18.48
C ILE A 343 29.44 -11.21 -16.98
N ILE A 344 29.96 -10.17 -16.31
CA ILE A 344 29.69 -9.96 -14.88
C ILE A 344 28.22 -9.67 -14.64
N TYR A 345 27.60 -8.83 -15.47
CA TYR A 345 26.17 -8.49 -15.34
C TYR A 345 25.26 -9.69 -15.56
N ILE A 346 25.53 -10.53 -16.56
CA ILE A 346 24.80 -11.79 -16.76
C ILE A 346 24.97 -12.72 -15.56
N THR A 347 26.19 -12.84 -15.04
CA THR A 347 26.44 -13.69 -13.86
C THR A 347 25.68 -13.16 -12.64
N ALA A 348 25.69 -11.84 -12.42
CA ALA A 348 24.92 -11.19 -11.36
C ALA A 348 23.40 -11.38 -11.56
N PHE A 349 22.93 -11.37 -12.81
CA PHE A 349 21.55 -11.65 -13.16
C PHE A 349 21.14 -13.07 -12.76
N PHE A 350 21.91 -14.10 -13.13
CA PHE A 350 21.62 -15.47 -12.71
C PHE A 350 21.62 -15.64 -11.18
N ILE A 351 22.59 -15.04 -10.48
CA ILE A 351 22.62 -15.04 -9.01
C ILE A 351 21.38 -14.32 -8.46
N SER A 352 20.97 -13.19 -9.05
CA SER A 352 19.78 -12.48 -8.63
C SER A 352 18.50 -13.28 -8.84
N LEU A 353 18.40 -14.11 -9.88
CA LEU A 353 17.26 -15.01 -10.08
C LEU A 353 17.20 -16.09 -9.00
N ILE A 354 18.34 -16.66 -8.61
CA ILE A 354 18.41 -17.63 -7.50
C ILE A 354 17.97 -16.97 -6.19
N LEU A 355 18.48 -15.76 -5.90
CA LEU A 355 18.08 -15.00 -4.71
C LEU A 355 16.61 -14.59 -4.75
N LEU A 356 16.10 -14.21 -5.92
CA LEU A 356 14.71 -13.85 -6.13
C LEU A 356 13.80 -15.03 -5.78
N GLU A 357 14.07 -16.22 -6.34
CA GLU A 357 13.30 -17.44 -6.06
C GLU A 357 13.31 -17.79 -4.56
N LEU A 358 14.47 -17.66 -3.90
CA LEU A 358 14.61 -17.93 -2.47
C LEU A 358 13.83 -16.92 -1.60
N LEU A 359 13.81 -15.64 -2.00
CA LEU A 359 13.20 -14.55 -1.22
C LEU A 359 11.72 -14.31 -1.55
N LEU A 360 11.23 -14.79 -2.70
CA LEU A 360 9.86 -14.55 -3.15
C LEU A 360 8.80 -15.07 -2.17
N PRO A 361 8.93 -16.26 -1.55
CA PRO A 361 7.96 -16.74 -0.55
C PRO A 361 7.94 -15.85 0.71
N LEU A 362 9.12 -15.40 1.15
CA LEU A 362 9.24 -14.49 2.30
C LEU A 362 8.62 -13.13 1.99
N TYR A 363 8.85 -12.62 0.77
CA TYR A 363 8.29 -11.36 0.30
C TYR A 363 6.78 -11.44 0.11
N GLY A 364 6.27 -12.53 -0.46
CA GLY A 364 4.84 -12.80 -0.59
C GLY A 364 4.15 -12.87 0.77
N LYS A 365 4.72 -13.62 1.73
CA LYS A 365 4.22 -13.65 3.11
C LYS A 365 4.23 -12.27 3.76
N PHE A 366 5.28 -11.48 3.55
CA PHE A 366 5.35 -10.11 4.06
C PHE A 366 4.24 -9.22 3.49
N LEU A 367 3.92 -9.36 2.20
CA LEU A 367 2.85 -8.62 1.54
C LEU A 367 1.45 -9.23 1.75
N ASN A 368 1.35 -10.40 2.40
CA ASN A 368 0.13 -11.22 2.44
C ASN A 368 -0.43 -11.51 1.02
N LYS A 369 0.47 -11.85 0.09
CA LYS A 369 0.16 -12.13 -1.32
C LYS A 369 0.89 -13.37 -1.81
N ILE A 370 0.29 -14.02 -2.79
CA ILE A 370 0.93 -15.07 -3.58
C ILE A 370 1.46 -14.42 -4.85
N ILE A 371 2.72 -13.98 -4.81
CA ILE A 371 3.40 -13.43 -6.00
C ILE A 371 4.09 -14.59 -6.71
N LYS A 372 3.70 -14.86 -7.95
CA LYS A 372 4.34 -15.87 -8.80
C LYS A 372 4.92 -15.21 -10.05
N ILE A 373 5.99 -15.80 -10.59
CA ILE A 373 6.58 -15.37 -11.86
C ILE A 373 5.87 -16.11 -12.99
N GLY A 374 4.71 -15.61 -13.42
CA GLY A 374 3.89 -16.28 -14.44
C GLY A 374 4.11 -15.79 -15.87
N ASP A 375 4.50 -14.53 -16.06
CA ASP A 375 4.51 -13.89 -17.37
C ASP A 375 5.93 -13.89 -18.00
N PRO A 376 6.17 -14.60 -19.11
CA PRO A 376 7.46 -14.62 -19.81
C PRO A 376 7.99 -13.22 -20.18
N VAL A 377 7.09 -12.25 -20.34
CA VAL A 377 7.44 -10.85 -20.66
C VAL A 377 8.22 -10.21 -19.52
N VAL A 378 8.05 -10.65 -18.26
CA VAL A 378 8.84 -10.16 -17.11
C VAL A 378 10.31 -10.51 -17.28
N TYR A 379 10.63 -11.71 -17.75
CA TYR A 379 12.02 -12.10 -18.02
C TYR A 379 12.60 -11.27 -19.16
N LEU A 380 11.81 -10.99 -20.22
CA LEU A 380 12.23 -10.12 -21.32
C LEU A 380 12.55 -8.70 -20.83
N TYR A 381 11.67 -8.09 -20.03
CA TYR A 381 11.93 -6.77 -19.45
C TYR A 381 13.15 -6.77 -18.53
N THR A 382 13.34 -7.85 -17.76
CA THR A 382 14.50 -7.97 -16.89
C THR A 382 15.79 -8.06 -17.69
N VAL A 383 15.84 -8.89 -18.73
CA VAL A 383 16.99 -9.01 -19.64
C VAL A 383 17.29 -7.67 -20.31
N LEU A 384 16.25 -6.94 -20.74
CA LEU A 384 16.40 -5.60 -21.32
C LEU A 384 17.02 -4.63 -20.32
N ILE A 385 16.49 -4.57 -19.10
CA ILE A 385 16.98 -3.70 -18.02
C ILE A 385 18.43 -4.03 -17.67
N VAL A 386 18.76 -5.31 -17.47
CA VAL A 386 20.14 -5.76 -17.21
C VAL A 386 21.08 -5.35 -18.36
N SER A 387 20.64 -5.51 -19.61
CA SER A 387 21.43 -5.15 -20.78
C SER A 387 21.70 -3.65 -20.86
N VAL A 388 20.69 -2.81 -20.58
CA VAL A 388 20.83 -1.35 -20.55
C VAL A 388 21.82 -0.93 -19.45
N PHE A 389 21.69 -1.47 -18.24
CA PHE A 389 22.60 -1.14 -17.14
C PHE A 389 24.03 -1.65 -17.37
N ALA A 390 24.18 -2.85 -17.96
CA ALA A 390 25.48 -3.38 -18.35
C ALA A 390 26.16 -2.49 -19.40
N PHE A 391 25.40 -2.01 -20.39
CA PHE A 391 25.90 -1.11 -21.42
C PHE A 391 26.34 0.24 -20.83
N ILE A 392 25.49 0.89 -20.03
CA ILE A 392 25.80 2.17 -19.36
C ILE A 392 27.04 2.01 -18.46
N SER A 393 27.12 0.92 -17.71
CA SER A 393 28.23 0.69 -16.79
C SER A 393 29.54 0.30 -17.47
N GLY A 394 29.47 -0.32 -18.64
CA GLY A 394 30.63 -0.73 -19.42
C GLY A 394 31.17 0.40 -20.30
N ILE A 395 30.30 1.26 -20.84
CA ILE A 395 30.71 2.30 -21.77
C ILE A 395 31.55 3.40 -21.11
N VAL A 396 31.24 3.76 -19.85
CA VAL A 396 31.97 4.80 -19.12
C VAL A 396 33.45 4.41 -18.91
N PRO A 397 33.80 3.24 -18.35
CA PRO A 397 35.19 2.79 -18.30
C PRO A 397 35.81 2.55 -19.67
N ALA A 398 35.06 2.02 -20.65
CA ALA A 398 35.57 1.69 -21.98
C ALA A 398 36.01 2.94 -22.77
N ILE A 399 35.24 4.02 -22.72
CA ILE A 399 35.61 5.30 -23.33
C ILE A 399 36.85 5.88 -22.62
N TYR A 400 36.85 5.84 -21.29
CA TYR A 400 37.98 6.33 -20.50
C TYR A 400 39.29 5.58 -20.82
N LEU A 401 39.24 4.24 -20.90
CA LEU A 401 40.39 3.37 -21.21
C LEU A 401 40.84 3.44 -22.66
N SER A 402 39.90 3.50 -23.61
CA SER A 402 40.22 3.60 -25.05
C SER A 402 40.79 4.96 -25.45
N GLY A 403 40.74 5.96 -24.57
CA GLY A 403 41.38 7.27 -24.76
C GLY A 403 42.90 7.29 -24.58
N PHE A 404 43.52 6.27 -23.97
CA PHE A 404 44.95 6.35 -23.60
C PHE A 404 45.91 6.35 -24.80
N LYS A 405 46.90 7.26 -24.78
CA LYS A 405 47.96 7.34 -25.80
C LYS A 405 49.11 6.38 -25.44
N PRO A 406 49.56 5.49 -26.36
CA PRO A 406 50.60 4.50 -26.12
C PRO A 406 51.90 5.08 -25.52
N ILE A 407 52.30 6.26 -26.01
CA ILE A 407 53.55 6.92 -25.59
C ILE A 407 53.53 7.40 -24.13
N GLN A 408 52.34 7.76 -23.62
CA GLN A 408 52.16 8.18 -22.23
C GLN A 408 52.04 6.98 -21.28
N THR A 409 51.49 5.86 -21.77
CA THR A 409 51.36 4.62 -21.00
C THR A 409 52.68 3.87 -20.81
N LEU A 410 53.62 3.99 -21.76
CA LEU A 410 54.93 3.31 -21.71
C LEU A 410 55.98 4.08 -20.89
N LYS A 411 55.87 5.42 -20.78
CA LYS A 411 56.77 6.27 -19.97
C LYS A 411 56.42 6.32 -18.47
N GLY A 412 55.47 5.52 -17.98
CA GLY A 412 55.12 5.45 -16.55
C GLY A 412 54.37 6.67 -15.97
N ASN A 413 54.15 7.74 -16.75
CA ASN A 413 53.56 9.01 -16.30
C ASN A 413 52.02 8.98 -16.17
N PHE A 414 51.48 7.81 -15.82
CA PHE A 414 50.08 7.46 -15.99
C PHE A 414 49.17 7.90 -14.82
N SER A 415 49.71 8.07 -13.61
CA SER A 415 48.92 8.22 -12.36
C SER A 415 48.24 9.59 -12.17
N ARG A 416 48.37 10.56 -13.08
CA ARG A 416 47.98 11.98 -12.89
C ARG A 416 46.95 12.55 -13.89
N SER A 417 46.09 11.72 -14.50
CA SER A 417 44.96 12.22 -15.29
C SER A 417 43.96 12.99 -14.40
N LYS A 418 43.96 14.33 -14.48
CA LYS A 418 43.03 15.21 -13.74
C LYS A 418 41.56 14.82 -13.96
N HIS A 419 41.20 14.43 -15.19
CA HIS A 419 39.84 14.02 -15.56
C HIS A 419 39.40 12.71 -14.89
N GLY A 420 40.29 11.72 -14.76
CA GLY A 420 39.96 10.45 -14.08
C GLY A 420 39.76 10.61 -12.58
N ILE A 421 40.56 11.49 -11.95
CA ILE A 421 40.41 11.81 -10.52
C ILE A 421 39.10 12.56 -10.28
N TRP A 422 38.73 13.49 -11.16
CA TRP A 422 37.47 14.24 -11.07
C TRP A 422 36.26 13.31 -11.22
N LEU A 423 36.20 12.49 -12.28
CA LEU A 423 35.10 11.54 -12.51
C LEU A 423 34.86 10.62 -11.30
N ARG A 424 35.95 10.05 -10.76
CA ARG A 424 35.90 9.19 -9.57
C ARG A 424 35.38 9.91 -8.33
N ASN A 425 35.89 11.12 -8.07
CA ASN A 425 35.46 11.89 -6.91
C ASN A 425 33.97 12.25 -7.05
N SER A 426 33.51 12.68 -8.22
CA SER A 426 32.09 13.01 -8.47
C SER A 426 31.17 11.80 -8.29
N ILE A 427 31.58 10.63 -8.80
CA ILE A 427 30.87 9.36 -8.60
C ILE A 427 30.80 9.00 -7.11
N LEU A 428 31.91 9.11 -6.37
CA LEU A 428 31.94 8.85 -4.94
C LEU A 428 31.06 9.83 -4.16
N THR A 429 31.07 11.11 -4.51
CA THR A 429 30.19 12.13 -3.93
C THR A 429 28.72 11.73 -4.14
N LEU A 430 28.33 11.33 -5.35
CA LEU A 430 26.96 10.89 -5.66
C LEU A 430 26.53 9.67 -4.83
N GLN A 431 27.42 8.68 -4.68
CA GLN A 431 27.19 7.51 -3.84
C GLN A 431 26.94 7.88 -2.36
N ILE A 432 27.71 8.82 -1.82
CA ILE A 432 27.54 9.29 -0.44
C ILE A 432 26.28 10.15 -0.30
N ILE A 433 25.92 10.96 -1.31
CA ILE A 433 24.65 11.71 -1.34
C ILE A 433 23.47 10.73 -1.21
N ILE A 434 23.45 9.68 -2.03
CA ILE A 434 22.39 8.66 -1.99
C ILE A 434 22.37 7.96 -0.62
N SER A 435 23.54 7.57 -0.10
CA SER A 435 23.63 6.90 1.21
C SER A 435 23.10 7.78 2.35
N SER A 436 23.48 9.07 2.35
CA SER A 436 22.98 10.04 3.33
C SER A 436 21.48 10.25 3.22
N PHE A 437 20.94 10.32 1.99
CA PHE A 437 19.50 10.40 1.75
C PHE A 437 18.74 9.22 2.37
N PHE A 438 19.22 7.99 2.20
CA PHE A 438 18.59 6.81 2.79
C PHE A 438 18.67 6.80 4.33
N ILE A 439 19.80 7.21 4.92
CA ILE A 439 19.93 7.32 6.38
C ILE A 439 18.93 8.33 6.94
N ILE A 440 18.91 9.54 6.38
CA ILE A 440 18.00 10.63 6.81
C ILE A 440 16.55 10.18 6.66
N SER A 441 16.20 9.63 5.49
CA SER A 441 14.83 9.17 5.21
C SER A 441 14.39 8.06 6.15
N SER A 442 15.27 7.10 6.46
CA SER A 442 14.98 6.01 7.39
C SER A 442 14.62 6.52 8.79
N PHE A 443 15.35 7.52 9.29
CA PHE A 443 15.06 8.12 10.60
C PHE A 443 13.80 8.98 10.61
N VAL A 444 13.53 9.73 9.54
CA VAL A 444 12.30 10.52 9.41
C VAL A 444 11.08 9.60 9.34
N VAL A 445 11.13 8.54 8.53
CA VAL A 445 10.08 7.52 8.44
C VAL A 445 9.89 6.85 9.80
N TYR A 446 10.97 6.42 10.46
CA TYR A 446 10.91 5.83 11.80
C TYR A 446 10.14 6.74 12.77
N LYS A 447 10.53 8.03 12.85
CA LYS A 447 9.93 8.98 13.78
C LYS A 447 8.47 9.28 13.43
N GLN A 448 8.13 9.37 12.15
CA GLN A 448 6.74 9.58 11.72
C GLN A 448 5.85 8.39 12.10
N VAL A 449 6.30 7.16 11.82
CA VAL A 449 5.54 5.96 12.17
C VAL A 449 5.41 5.80 13.69
N ASP A 450 6.49 6.04 14.43
CA ASP A 450 6.47 6.01 15.90
C ASP A 450 5.50 7.06 16.49
N HIS A 451 5.52 8.28 15.95
CA HIS A 451 4.58 9.34 16.35
C HIS A 451 3.11 8.96 16.11
N MET A 452 2.82 8.28 15.00
CA MET A 452 1.48 7.78 14.69
C MET A 452 1.06 6.66 15.64
N MET A 453 1.96 5.74 16.00
CA MET A 453 1.68 4.61 16.89
C MET A 453 1.48 5.02 18.36
N GLN A 454 2.13 6.09 18.82
CA GLN A 454 2.03 6.60 20.20
C GLN A 454 0.89 7.61 20.39
N LYS A 455 0.14 7.92 19.34
CA LYS A 455 -0.94 8.91 19.39
C LYS A 455 -2.06 8.44 20.32
N ASP A 456 -2.53 9.33 21.19
CA ASP A 456 -3.77 9.14 21.96
C ASP A 456 -4.95 8.97 20.99
N LEU A 457 -5.61 7.81 21.05
CA LEU A 457 -6.72 7.45 20.16
C LEU A 457 -8.05 8.07 20.61
N GLY A 458 -8.09 8.68 21.79
CA GLY A 458 -9.29 9.27 22.38
C GLY A 458 -10.23 8.27 23.06
N PHE A 459 -9.88 6.98 23.11
CA PHE A 459 -10.66 5.91 23.75
C PHE A 459 -9.76 4.84 24.40
N HIS A 460 -10.29 4.12 25.39
CA HIS A 460 -9.60 3.02 26.09
C HIS A 460 -10.08 1.65 25.61
N GLY A 461 -9.40 1.09 24.60
CA GLY A 461 -9.74 -0.18 23.97
C GLY A 461 -9.01 -1.42 24.53
N GLU A 462 -8.29 -1.30 25.65
CA GLU A 462 -7.53 -2.41 26.22
C GLU A 462 -8.46 -3.51 26.74
N GLN A 463 -8.11 -4.76 26.44
CA GLN A 463 -8.85 -5.96 26.84
C GLN A 463 -10.32 -5.98 26.38
N VAL A 464 -10.65 -5.23 25.33
CA VAL A 464 -11.96 -5.26 24.68
C VAL A 464 -11.92 -6.26 23.55
N TYR A 465 -12.73 -7.31 23.67
CA TYR A 465 -12.91 -8.33 22.66
C TYR A 465 -14.20 -8.06 21.86
N GLN A 466 -14.07 -7.88 20.56
CA GLN A 466 -15.19 -7.64 19.66
C GLN A 466 -15.60 -8.93 18.97
N LEU A 467 -16.89 -9.23 19.02
CA LEU A 467 -17.57 -10.32 18.34
C LEU A 467 -18.56 -9.74 17.33
N ASN A 468 -18.46 -10.16 16.07
CA ASN A 468 -19.42 -9.76 15.05
C ASN A 468 -20.43 -10.88 14.82
N PHE A 469 -21.72 -10.53 14.70
CA PHE A 469 -22.73 -11.50 14.30
C PHE A 469 -22.55 -11.86 12.83
N ASN A 470 -22.47 -13.15 12.53
CA ASN A 470 -22.48 -13.64 11.15
C ASN A 470 -23.89 -13.71 10.58
N LYS A 471 -24.86 -14.13 11.40
CA LYS A 471 -26.27 -14.23 11.03
C LYS A 471 -26.97 -12.92 11.33
N ILE A 472 -27.18 -12.14 10.27
CA ILE A 472 -27.76 -10.78 10.30
C ILE A 472 -29.09 -10.78 9.55
N SER A 473 -30.14 -10.23 10.14
CA SER A 473 -31.44 -10.04 9.47
C SER A 473 -31.98 -8.63 9.72
N TRP A 474 -32.47 -8.01 8.66
CA TRP A 474 -33.05 -6.66 8.69
C TRP A 474 -34.56 -6.68 9.02
N GLU A 475 -35.13 -7.85 9.25
CA GLU A 475 -36.55 -8.03 9.54
C GLU A 475 -36.81 -8.03 11.06
N ASN A 476 -37.95 -7.50 11.49
CA ASN A 476 -38.48 -7.62 12.87
C ASN A 476 -37.53 -7.23 14.04
N ASN A 477 -36.62 -6.29 13.79
CA ASN A 477 -35.57 -5.86 14.74
C ASN A 477 -34.68 -7.03 15.23
N TYR A 478 -34.44 -8.03 14.39
CA TYR A 478 -33.74 -9.26 14.75
C TYR A 478 -32.36 -9.00 15.38
N ASN A 479 -31.53 -8.18 14.74
CA ASN A 479 -30.16 -7.93 15.22
C ASN A 479 -30.14 -7.25 16.59
N MET A 480 -31.05 -6.30 16.83
CA MET A 480 -31.20 -5.62 18.12
C MET A 480 -31.58 -6.60 19.24
N LYS A 481 -32.61 -7.42 19.01
CA LYS A 481 -33.09 -8.41 19.99
C LYS A 481 -32.01 -9.45 20.29
N LYS A 482 -31.28 -9.86 19.25
CA LYS A 482 -30.13 -10.76 19.34
C LYS A 482 -29.03 -10.14 20.22
N TYR A 483 -28.66 -8.90 19.94
CA TYR A 483 -27.70 -8.14 20.76
C TYR A 483 -28.14 -8.11 22.23
N GLN A 484 -29.35 -7.65 22.52
CA GLN A 484 -29.87 -7.51 23.88
C GLN A 484 -29.87 -8.83 24.67
N LEU A 485 -30.30 -9.92 24.02
CA LEU A 485 -30.33 -11.25 24.65
C LEU A 485 -28.93 -11.72 25.04
N TYR A 486 -27.96 -11.60 24.12
CA TYR A 486 -26.63 -12.16 24.33
C TYR A 486 -25.73 -11.24 25.13
N SER A 487 -25.90 -9.91 25.03
CA SER A 487 -25.19 -8.96 25.89
C SER A 487 -25.53 -9.21 27.35
N GLU A 488 -26.81 -9.41 27.67
CA GLU A 488 -27.25 -9.68 29.04
C GLU A 488 -26.71 -11.00 29.59
N LYS A 489 -26.74 -12.07 28.79
CA LYS A 489 -26.20 -13.37 29.21
C LYS A 489 -24.68 -13.33 29.40
N ILE A 490 -23.95 -12.75 28.46
CA ILE A 490 -22.47 -12.71 28.49
C ILE A 490 -21.97 -11.81 29.62
N LYS A 491 -22.71 -10.76 29.99
CA LYS A 491 -22.37 -9.90 31.12
C LYS A 491 -22.22 -10.65 32.45
N HIS A 492 -22.88 -11.81 32.59
CA HIS A 492 -22.82 -12.66 33.78
C HIS A 492 -21.73 -13.74 33.71
N PHE A 493 -20.94 -13.81 32.64
CA PHE A 493 -19.86 -14.79 32.55
C PHE A 493 -18.69 -14.42 33.46
N PRO A 494 -18.03 -15.40 34.10
CA PRO A 494 -16.82 -15.13 34.87
C PRO A 494 -15.76 -14.43 34.02
N GLY A 495 -15.12 -13.42 34.61
CA GLY A 495 -14.10 -12.62 33.95
C GLY A 495 -14.60 -11.60 32.92
N VAL A 496 -15.91 -11.42 32.77
CA VAL A 496 -16.49 -10.29 32.00
C VAL A 496 -16.74 -9.12 32.95
N ILE A 497 -16.15 -7.96 32.64
CA ILE A 497 -16.30 -6.72 33.43
C ILE A 497 -17.53 -5.94 32.97
N ASP A 498 -17.68 -5.75 31.66
CA ASP A 498 -18.82 -5.06 31.07
C ASP A 498 -18.98 -5.45 29.59
N VAL A 499 -20.13 -5.11 29.02
CA VAL A 499 -20.48 -5.40 27.62
C VAL A 499 -21.13 -4.17 27.00
N THR A 500 -20.78 -3.83 25.76
CA THR A 500 -21.41 -2.75 25.00
C THR A 500 -21.56 -3.13 23.53
N GLY A 501 -22.21 -2.25 22.75
CA GLY A 501 -22.51 -2.47 21.35
C GLY A 501 -22.52 -1.16 20.58
N SER A 502 -22.08 -1.23 19.33
CA SER A 502 -22.15 -0.12 18.40
C SER A 502 -22.31 -0.62 16.97
N SER A 503 -22.94 0.22 16.15
CA SER A 503 -23.04 0.03 14.69
C SER A 503 -21.72 0.28 13.97
N GLN A 504 -20.88 1.13 14.53
CA GLN A 504 -19.53 1.39 14.02
C GLN A 504 -18.53 0.53 14.79
N THR A 505 -17.56 -0.02 14.09
CA THR A 505 -16.45 -0.78 14.67
C THR A 505 -15.21 0.11 14.71
N LEU A 506 -14.55 0.21 15.87
CA LEU A 506 -13.31 0.97 16.01
C LEU A 506 -12.21 0.35 15.13
N GLY A 507 -11.53 1.19 14.34
CA GLY A 507 -10.50 0.77 13.39
C GLY A 507 -10.99 0.45 11.98
N ASN A 508 -12.32 0.40 11.73
CA ASN A 508 -12.88 0.20 10.39
C ASN A 508 -13.31 1.50 9.70
N GLY A 509 -13.15 2.66 10.35
CA GLY A 509 -13.64 3.93 9.85
C GLY A 509 -15.15 4.10 10.03
N VAL A 510 -15.69 5.18 9.48
CA VAL A 510 -17.12 5.49 9.55
C VAL A 510 -17.81 5.03 8.26
N ASN A 511 -18.72 4.05 8.38
CA ASN A 511 -19.34 3.39 7.23
C ASN A 511 -20.64 4.04 6.75
N SER A 512 -21.09 5.12 7.39
CA SER A 512 -22.33 5.80 7.03
C SER A 512 -22.26 7.27 7.40
N THR A 513 -22.51 8.13 6.42
CA THR A 513 -22.61 9.57 6.61
C THR A 513 -24.02 10.06 6.28
N THR A 514 -24.42 11.14 6.92
CA THR A 514 -25.68 11.84 6.61
C THR A 514 -25.48 13.33 6.72
N GLY A 515 -26.15 14.10 5.87
CA GLY A 515 -26.16 15.55 5.96
C GLY A 515 -27.06 16.01 7.09
N ILE A 516 -26.53 16.79 8.03
CA ILE A 516 -27.33 17.44 9.08
C ILE A 516 -27.19 18.95 9.02
N LYS A 517 -28.29 19.66 9.23
CA LYS A 517 -28.35 21.12 9.28
C LYS A 517 -28.93 21.62 10.58
N TYR A 518 -28.46 22.78 11.01
CA TYR A 518 -29.03 23.48 12.13
C TYR A 518 -30.43 24.00 11.77
N LYS A 519 -31.41 23.71 12.62
CA LYS A 519 -32.82 24.00 12.31
C LYS A 519 -33.12 25.48 12.07
N ARG A 520 -32.44 26.38 12.79
CA ARG A 520 -32.68 27.83 12.70
C ARG A 520 -31.88 28.51 11.59
N ASP A 521 -30.86 27.84 11.05
CA ASP A 521 -30.02 28.39 9.99
C ASP A 521 -29.48 27.26 9.11
N SER A 522 -30.09 27.10 7.94
CA SER A 522 -29.75 26.06 6.97
C SER A 522 -28.37 26.24 6.32
N THR A 523 -27.73 27.41 6.46
CA THR A 523 -26.36 27.63 5.96
C THR A 523 -25.33 26.89 6.82
N LYS A 524 -25.67 26.60 8.08
CA LYS A 524 -24.88 25.76 8.99
C LYS A 524 -25.28 24.31 8.81
N SER A 525 -24.58 23.63 7.91
CA SER A 525 -24.75 22.20 7.65
C SER A 525 -23.41 21.48 7.52
N VAL A 526 -23.44 20.19 7.80
CA VAL A 526 -22.25 19.33 7.77
C VAL A 526 -22.67 17.89 7.52
N ASP A 527 -21.87 17.18 6.73
CA ASP A 527 -21.98 15.74 6.61
C ASP A 527 -21.31 15.09 7.82
N VAL A 528 -22.05 14.23 8.51
CA VAL A 528 -21.60 13.58 9.74
C VAL A 528 -21.62 12.09 9.61
N GLY A 529 -20.56 11.48 10.13
CA GLY A 529 -20.53 10.07 10.44
C GLY A 529 -21.59 9.71 11.48
N VAL A 530 -22.31 8.61 11.26
CA VAL A 530 -23.39 8.18 12.15
C VAL A 530 -22.99 6.95 12.97
N GLY A 531 -23.01 7.09 14.29
CA GLY A 531 -22.74 6.00 15.24
C GLY A 531 -23.94 5.70 16.14
N ALA A 532 -24.75 4.71 15.79
CA ALA A 532 -25.68 4.10 16.74
C ALA A 532 -24.88 3.32 17.79
N ILE A 533 -25.09 3.63 19.07
CA ILE A 533 -24.36 3.08 20.21
C ILE A 533 -25.30 2.63 21.34
N ASP A 534 -24.83 1.74 22.20
CA ASP A 534 -25.45 1.49 23.49
C ASP A 534 -25.21 2.65 24.48
N LEU A 535 -26.07 2.79 25.48
CA LEU A 535 -26.04 3.90 26.44
C LEU A 535 -24.80 3.89 27.34
N ASN A 536 -24.15 2.74 27.53
CA ASN A 536 -22.90 2.64 28.30
C ASN A 536 -21.64 2.82 27.44
N PHE A 537 -21.75 2.97 26.12
CA PHE A 537 -20.59 2.96 25.21
C PHE A 537 -19.51 4.00 25.57
N THR A 538 -19.92 5.23 25.83
CA THR A 538 -19.05 6.34 26.25
C THR A 538 -18.32 6.05 27.55
N LYS A 539 -19.01 5.44 28.53
CA LYS A 539 -18.42 5.03 29.81
C LYS A 539 -17.50 3.82 29.65
N PHE A 540 -17.90 2.84 28.85
CA PHE A 540 -17.16 1.61 28.56
C PHE A 540 -15.78 1.91 27.99
N TYR A 541 -15.71 2.85 27.03
CA TYR A 541 -14.47 3.32 26.41
C TYR A 541 -13.81 4.49 27.14
N LYS A 542 -14.39 4.97 28.25
CA LYS A 542 -13.93 6.12 29.03
C LYS A 542 -13.69 7.37 28.16
N ILE A 543 -14.65 7.66 27.29
CA ILE A 543 -14.60 8.79 26.35
C ILE A 543 -14.81 10.08 27.15
N LYS A 544 -13.91 11.06 26.95
CA LYS A 544 -13.94 12.34 27.69
C LYS A 544 -14.98 13.29 27.10
N PHE A 545 -15.90 13.78 27.93
CA PHE A 545 -16.78 14.91 27.59
C PHE A 545 -16.06 16.25 27.77
N LEU A 546 -16.22 17.14 26.80
CA LEU A 546 -15.73 18.52 26.81
C LEU A 546 -16.81 19.50 27.31
N SER A 547 -18.08 19.21 27.01
CA SER A 547 -19.25 19.98 27.45
C SER A 547 -20.51 19.13 27.46
N GLY A 548 -21.54 19.58 28.18
CA GLY A 548 -22.82 18.88 28.31
C GLY A 548 -22.71 17.61 29.16
N ARG A 549 -23.49 16.58 28.78
CA ARG A 549 -23.61 15.33 29.55
C ARG A 549 -23.72 14.09 28.66
N ASP A 550 -23.51 12.95 29.28
CA ASP A 550 -23.74 11.64 28.69
C ASP A 550 -25.24 11.25 28.68
N PHE A 551 -25.56 10.18 27.95
CA PHE A 551 -26.91 9.63 27.90
C PHE A 551 -27.36 9.10 29.27
N ASN A 552 -28.63 9.35 29.61
CA ASN A 552 -29.26 8.86 30.82
C ASN A 552 -30.33 7.82 30.47
N PRO A 553 -30.19 6.54 30.88
CA PRO A 553 -31.17 5.49 30.57
C PRO A 553 -32.56 5.75 31.15
N LYS A 554 -32.68 6.64 32.15
CA LYS A 554 -33.98 7.00 32.74
C LYS A 554 -34.76 8.04 31.91
N LEU A 555 -34.14 8.65 30.90
CA LEU A 555 -34.77 9.70 30.09
C LEU A 555 -35.16 9.18 28.71
N THR A 556 -36.46 9.12 28.43
CA THR A 556 -36.98 8.73 27.10
C THR A 556 -36.60 9.72 25.99
N THR A 557 -36.32 10.98 26.34
CA THR A 557 -35.80 11.98 25.41
C THR A 557 -34.41 11.63 24.89
N ASP A 558 -33.62 10.89 25.68
CA ASP A 558 -32.26 10.54 25.32
C ASP A 558 -32.21 9.41 24.28
N THR A 559 -33.15 8.47 24.35
CA THR A 559 -33.28 7.41 23.34
C THR A 559 -33.92 7.93 22.05
N THR A 560 -34.78 8.96 22.12
CA THR A 560 -35.56 9.42 20.96
C THR A 560 -34.98 10.63 20.23
N LYS A 561 -34.42 11.63 20.93
CA LYS A 561 -34.02 12.92 20.35
C LYS A 561 -32.58 13.33 20.62
N ALA A 562 -31.97 12.87 21.71
CA ALA A 562 -30.62 13.31 22.07
C ALA A 562 -29.53 12.77 21.13
N ILE A 563 -28.54 13.60 20.86
CA ILE A 563 -27.32 13.23 20.15
C ILE A 563 -26.10 13.76 20.91
N VAL A 564 -25.00 13.02 20.83
CA VAL A 564 -23.68 13.44 21.31
C VAL A 564 -22.78 13.61 20.09
N VAL A 565 -22.02 14.69 20.02
CA VAL A 565 -21.17 15.00 18.86
C VAL A 565 -19.72 15.11 19.29
N ASN A 566 -18.76 14.92 18.38
CA ASN A 566 -17.36 15.16 18.67
C ASN A 566 -16.95 16.63 18.46
N GLU A 567 -15.71 16.94 18.85
CA GLU A 567 -15.11 18.26 18.70
C GLU A 567 -15.01 18.69 17.22
N ALA A 568 -14.63 17.78 16.32
CA ALA A 568 -14.54 18.08 14.88
C ALA A 568 -15.87 18.55 14.29
N PHE A 569 -17.01 18.01 14.75
CA PHE A 569 -18.34 18.46 14.35
C PHE A 569 -18.60 19.92 14.73
N VAL A 570 -18.32 20.27 15.98
CA VAL A 570 -18.57 21.61 16.53
C VAL A 570 -17.69 22.65 15.82
N GLN A 571 -16.41 22.30 15.59
CA GLN A 571 -15.47 23.14 14.84
C GLN A 571 -15.92 23.35 13.39
N LYS A 572 -16.41 22.29 12.72
CA LYS A 572 -16.85 22.37 11.32
C LYS A 572 -18.10 23.23 11.13
N ILE A 573 -19.03 23.22 12.08
CA ILE A 573 -20.21 24.12 12.09
C ILE A 573 -19.82 25.57 12.45
N GLY A 574 -18.67 25.77 13.09
CA GLY A 574 -18.20 27.07 13.58
C GLY A 574 -18.93 27.51 14.85
N TRP A 575 -19.08 26.59 15.80
CA TRP A 575 -19.52 26.87 17.18
C TRP A 575 -18.37 26.61 18.15
N ASN A 576 -18.51 27.09 19.40
CA ASN A 576 -17.72 26.55 20.50
C ASN A 576 -18.45 25.38 21.20
N ASN A 577 -17.73 24.63 22.05
CA ASN A 577 -18.25 23.41 22.70
C ASN A 577 -19.49 23.67 23.56
N GLN A 578 -19.61 24.83 24.21
CA GLN A 578 -20.77 25.15 25.06
C GLN A 578 -21.97 25.64 24.22
N GLU A 579 -21.71 26.41 23.18
CA GLU A 579 -22.74 26.89 22.23
C GLU A 579 -23.48 25.76 21.53
N ALA A 580 -22.81 24.63 21.28
CA ALA A 580 -23.41 23.47 20.63
C ALA A 580 -24.53 22.83 21.46
N ILE A 581 -24.48 22.94 22.80
CA ILE A 581 -25.42 22.26 23.70
C ILE A 581 -26.83 22.85 23.55
N GLY A 582 -27.83 21.98 23.45
CA GLY A 582 -29.24 22.34 23.30
C GLY A 582 -29.65 22.76 21.88
N LYS A 583 -28.74 22.78 20.91
CA LYS A 583 -29.06 23.11 19.51
C LYS A 583 -29.85 21.98 18.86
N GLU A 584 -30.87 22.37 18.10
CA GLU A 584 -31.71 21.45 17.32
C GLU A 584 -31.17 21.26 15.90
N MET A 585 -30.83 20.02 15.57
CA MET A 585 -30.35 19.58 14.27
C MET A 585 -31.44 18.82 13.52
N THR A 586 -31.42 18.92 12.19
CA THR A 586 -32.35 18.21 11.30
C THR A 586 -31.56 17.44 10.25
N SER A 587 -32.00 16.22 9.93
CA SER A 587 -31.38 15.37 8.90
C SER A 587 -32.20 15.40 7.62
N ASN A 588 -31.55 15.21 6.47
CA ASN A 588 -32.21 15.02 5.17
C ASN A 588 -32.78 13.60 4.97
N THR A 589 -32.28 12.61 5.71
CA THR A 589 -32.63 11.18 5.56
C THR A 589 -33.82 10.74 6.40
N ASP A 590 -34.26 11.54 7.36
CA ASP A 590 -35.30 11.14 8.31
C ASP A 590 -36.52 12.08 8.26
N SER A 591 -37.55 11.62 7.56
CA SER A 591 -38.84 12.32 7.48
C SER A 591 -39.61 12.33 8.81
N LYS A 592 -39.26 11.45 9.78
CA LYS A 592 -39.93 11.25 11.07
C LYS A 592 -39.12 11.74 12.28
N ALA A 593 -37.78 11.72 12.27
CA ALA A 593 -36.93 12.29 13.33
C ALA A 593 -36.52 13.73 13.03
N ARG A 594 -37.51 14.60 12.83
CA ARG A 594 -37.30 15.99 12.40
C ARG A 594 -36.53 16.87 13.40
N ASN A 595 -36.19 16.41 14.61
CA ASN A 595 -35.48 17.23 15.59
C ASN A 595 -34.55 16.38 16.47
N MET A 596 -33.25 16.56 16.30
CA MET A 596 -32.21 15.98 17.14
C MET A 596 -31.61 17.08 18.03
N VAL A 597 -31.40 16.82 19.32
CA VAL A 597 -30.86 17.81 20.27
C VAL A 597 -29.47 17.41 20.72
N ILE A 598 -28.50 18.30 20.57
CA ILE A 598 -27.14 18.07 21.07
C ILE A 598 -27.15 18.15 22.60
N ILE A 599 -26.84 17.05 23.29
CA ILE A 599 -26.79 17.01 24.76
C ILE A 599 -25.36 16.99 25.33
N GLY A 600 -24.36 16.70 24.49
CA GLY A 600 -22.97 16.64 24.91
C GLY A 600 -22.00 16.71 23.74
N VAL A 601 -20.80 17.21 24.02
CA VAL A 601 -19.66 17.22 23.10
C VAL A 601 -18.54 16.38 23.70
N VAL A 602 -18.05 15.39 22.96
CA VAL A 602 -16.92 14.55 23.37
C VAL A 602 -15.63 14.96 22.68
N LYS A 603 -14.49 14.63 23.29
CA LYS A 603 -13.17 14.77 22.66
C LYS A 603 -13.13 13.90 21.40
N ASP A 604 -12.40 14.37 20.40
CA ASP A 604 -12.19 13.63 19.17
C ASP A 604 -11.58 12.24 19.41
N MET A 605 -12.06 11.27 18.63
CA MET A 605 -11.64 9.86 18.69
C MET A 605 -11.31 9.33 17.30
N ASN A 606 -10.34 8.44 17.22
CA ASN A 606 -9.95 7.81 15.97
C ASN A 606 -10.80 6.56 15.68
N PHE A 607 -11.78 6.69 14.78
CA PHE A 607 -12.55 5.56 14.25
C PHE A 607 -11.87 4.87 13.06
N ALA A 608 -11.05 5.61 12.31
CA ALA A 608 -10.34 5.16 11.11
C ALA A 608 -8.81 5.19 11.32
N ASP A 609 -8.08 4.94 10.23
CA ASP A 609 -6.63 5.14 10.13
C ASP A 609 -6.24 6.55 10.60
N VAL A 610 -5.22 6.63 11.46
CA VAL A 610 -4.70 7.88 12.01
C VAL A 610 -4.04 8.78 10.94
N GLN A 611 -3.88 8.36 9.69
CA GLN A 611 -3.37 9.25 8.64
C GLN A 611 -4.37 10.34 8.22
N TYR A 612 -5.67 10.13 8.46
CA TYR A 612 -6.74 11.05 8.09
C TYR A 612 -7.11 11.98 9.25
N LYS A 613 -7.70 13.12 8.91
CA LYS A 613 -8.31 13.98 9.92
C LYS A 613 -9.54 13.28 10.51
N ILE A 614 -9.85 13.60 11.76
CA ILE A 614 -11.03 13.05 12.43
C ILE A 614 -12.27 13.71 11.82
N ASP A 615 -13.19 12.88 11.34
CA ASP A 615 -14.44 13.34 10.75
C ASP A 615 -15.43 13.81 11.81
N PRO A 616 -16.35 14.74 11.48
CA PRO A 616 -17.54 15.00 12.28
C PRO A 616 -18.35 13.73 12.50
N ILE A 617 -18.60 13.36 13.77
CA ILE A 617 -19.38 12.17 14.13
C ILE A 617 -20.49 12.58 15.09
N MET A 618 -21.66 11.99 14.87
CA MET A 618 -22.78 12.04 15.79
C MET A 618 -23.10 10.64 16.33
N PHE A 619 -23.25 10.57 17.65
CA PHE A 619 -23.69 9.38 18.37
C PHE A 619 -25.12 9.53 18.84
N PHE A 620 -25.86 8.43 18.78
CA PHE A 620 -27.20 8.33 19.35
C PHE A 620 -27.49 6.89 19.75
N ASN A 621 -28.53 6.69 20.56
CA ASN A 621 -28.90 5.36 20.99
C ASN A 621 -29.45 4.50 19.84
N TYR A 622 -29.03 3.24 19.78
CA TYR A 622 -29.44 2.31 18.73
C TYR A 622 -30.94 2.07 18.60
N ASP A 623 -31.72 2.28 19.67
CA ASP A 623 -33.18 2.01 19.70
C ASP A 623 -34.01 2.99 18.85
N ARG A 624 -33.36 3.92 18.15
CA ARG A 624 -34.03 4.73 17.12
C ARG A 624 -34.51 3.88 15.95
N TYR A 625 -35.72 4.18 15.48
CA TYR A 625 -36.51 3.36 14.55
C TYR A 625 -35.73 2.81 13.34
N TRP A 626 -34.87 3.62 12.71
CA TRP A 626 -34.15 3.22 11.50
C TRP A 626 -32.77 2.56 11.74
N THR A 627 -32.24 2.57 12.99
CA THR A 627 -30.92 2.00 13.31
C THR A 627 -30.94 0.76 14.18
N ARG A 628 -32.11 0.31 14.64
CA ARG A 628 -32.25 -0.86 15.53
C ARG A 628 -31.48 -2.07 14.99
N ASN A 629 -31.57 -2.32 13.70
CA ASN A 629 -30.90 -3.45 13.07
C ASN A 629 -29.39 -3.24 12.78
N ASN A 630 -28.83 -2.06 13.02
CA ASN A 630 -27.42 -1.78 12.74
C ASN A 630 -26.48 -2.31 13.84
N LEU A 631 -27.02 -2.84 14.95
CA LEU A 631 -26.24 -3.52 15.99
C LEU A 631 -25.81 -4.92 15.54
N ILE A 632 -24.70 -4.98 14.82
CA ILE A 632 -24.14 -6.23 14.28
C ILE A 632 -22.89 -6.70 15.02
N SER A 633 -22.53 -6.04 16.12
CA SER A 633 -21.36 -6.38 16.94
C SER A 633 -21.65 -6.32 18.44
N LEU A 634 -20.91 -7.12 19.19
CA LEU A 634 -20.89 -7.19 20.63
C LEU A 634 -19.45 -6.97 21.11
N GLN A 635 -19.25 -6.05 22.05
CA GLN A 635 -17.93 -5.71 22.58
C GLN A 635 -17.88 -6.06 24.07
N ILE A 636 -16.91 -6.88 24.46
CA ILE A 636 -16.82 -7.48 25.79
C ILE A 636 -15.52 -7.02 26.43
N LYS A 637 -15.59 -6.38 27.59
CA LYS A 637 -14.42 -6.05 28.40
C LYS A 637 -14.10 -7.21 29.32
N LEU A 638 -12.91 -7.78 29.17
CA LEU A 638 -12.46 -8.91 29.99
C LEU A 638 -11.56 -8.44 31.14
N SER A 639 -11.60 -9.18 32.25
CA SER A 639 -10.59 -9.07 33.31
C SER A 639 -9.24 -9.54 32.79
N GLY A 640 -8.15 -8.92 33.28
CA GLY A 640 -6.79 -9.31 32.92
C GLY A 640 -6.40 -10.74 33.35
N GLU A 641 -7.11 -11.30 34.32
CA GLU A 641 -6.90 -12.66 34.82
C GLU A 641 -7.61 -13.68 33.92
N ASN A 642 -6.92 -14.79 33.60
CA ASN A 642 -7.45 -15.95 32.86
C ASN A 642 -8.14 -15.64 31.51
N ILE A 643 -7.67 -14.62 30.78
CA ILE A 643 -8.22 -14.20 29.47
C ILE A 643 -8.45 -15.38 28.51
N ASN A 644 -7.48 -16.30 28.37
CA ASN A 644 -7.59 -17.43 27.46
C ASN A 644 -8.73 -18.39 27.82
N GLU A 645 -8.96 -18.62 29.12
CA GLU A 645 -10.05 -19.46 29.60
C GLU A 645 -11.41 -18.78 29.36
N ASN A 646 -11.50 -17.49 29.66
CA ASN A 646 -12.71 -16.69 29.41
C ASN A 646 -13.07 -16.67 27.92
N LEU A 647 -12.07 -16.50 27.04
CA LEU A 647 -12.26 -16.57 25.59
C LEU A 647 -12.70 -17.96 25.13
N THR A 648 -12.13 -19.02 25.69
CA THR A 648 -12.53 -20.40 25.36
C THR A 648 -14.00 -20.65 25.74
N ARG A 649 -14.42 -20.14 26.90
CA ARG A 649 -15.81 -20.21 27.37
C ARG A 649 -16.77 -19.42 26.48
N ILE A 650 -16.41 -18.19 26.15
CA ILE A 650 -17.20 -17.33 25.25
C ILE A 650 -17.30 -17.96 23.86
N LYS A 651 -16.18 -18.48 23.33
CA LYS A 651 -16.14 -19.18 22.05
C LYS A 651 -17.07 -20.39 22.02
N LYS A 652 -16.96 -21.27 23.03
CA LYS A 652 -17.83 -22.45 23.14
C LYS A 652 -19.30 -22.05 23.18
N TYR A 653 -19.66 -21.08 24.00
CA TYR A 653 -21.04 -20.57 24.08
C TYR A 653 -21.50 -19.97 22.74
N TRP A 654 -20.64 -19.22 22.05
CA TRP A 654 -20.96 -18.63 20.76
C TRP A 654 -21.26 -19.68 19.68
N GLU A 655 -20.42 -20.71 19.60
CA GLU A 655 -20.52 -21.78 18.60
C GLU A 655 -21.67 -22.76 18.89
N THR A 656 -22.18 -22.83 20.13
CA THR A 656 -23.22 -23.79 20.54
C THR A 656 -24.61 -23.17 20.71
N GLU A 657 -24.67 -21.93 21.22
CA GLU A 657 -25.94 -21.29 21.61
C GLU A 657 -26.25 -20.03 20.78
N VAL A 658 -25.23 -19.30 20.30
CA VAL A 658 -25.43 -17.99 19.65
C VAL A 658 -25.56 -18.12 18.13
N GLU A 659 -24.58 -18.73 17.47
CA GLU A 659 -24.55 -18.95 16.01
C GLU A 659 -24.03 -20.35 15.64
N PRO A 660 -24.79 -21.42 15.93
CA PRO A 660 -24.39 -22.78 15.55
C PRO A 660 -24.20 -22.92 14.04
N GLY A 661 -23.08 -23.52 13.64
CA GLY A 661 -22.74 -23.73 12.23
C GLY A 661 -22.12 -22.52 11.52
N TYR A 662 -21.90 -21.40 12.22
CA TYR A 662 -21.13 -20.26 11.73
C TYR A 662 -19.71 -20.23 12.32
N PRO A 663 -18.71 -19.69 11.60
CA PRO A 663 -17.36 -19.56 12.14
C PRO A 663 -17.31 -18.50 13.23
N PHE A 664 -16.55 -18.78 14.29
CA PHE A 664 -16.31 -17.81 15.37
C PHE A 664 -15.43 -16.65 14.89
N ARG A 665 -16.00 -15.44 14.83
CA ARG A 665 -15.32 -14.20 14.40
C ARG A 665 -15.16 -13.23 15.56
N GLY A 666 -14.14 -13.49 16.38
CA GLY A 666 -13.78 -12.62 17.48
C GLY A 666 -12.34 -12.10 17.40
N GLU A 667 -12.15 -10.83 17.71
CA GLU A 667 -10.83 -10.22 17.77
C GLU A 667 -10.78 -9.10 18.81
N PHE A 668 -9.60 -8.88 19.41
CA PHE A 668 -9.42 -7.73 20.28
C PHE A 668 -9.39 -6.42 19.50
N VAL A 669 -10.04 -5.39 20.04
CA VAL A 669 -10.11 -4.04 19.44
C VAL A 669 -8.72 -3.44 19.25
N ASN A 670 -7.80 -3.64 20.20
CA ASN A 670 -6.41 -3.18 20.06
C ASN A 670 -5.69 -3.83 18.87
N LYS A 671 -5.97 -5.11 18.59
CA LYS A 671 -5.40 -5.85 17.47
C LYS A 671 -6.02 -5.40 16.15
N GLN A 672 -7.33 -5.15 16.13
CA GLN A 672 -8.01 -4.57 14.97
C GLN A 672 -7.45 -3.18 14.64
N PHE A 673 -7.23 -2.35 15.66
CA PHE A 673 -6.62 -1.04 15.47
C PHE A 673 -5.15 -1.16 15.05
N ALA A 674 -4.39 -2.11 15.60
CA ALA A 674 -3.01 -2.39 15.17
C ALA A 674 -2.90 -2.74 13.68
N ARG A 675 -3.91 -3.39 13.08
CA ARG A 675 -3.93 -3.63 11.62
C ARG A 675 -3.95 -2.35 10.80
N THR A 676 -4.56 -1.28 11.30
CA THR A 676 -4.50 0.03 10.63
C THR A 676 -3.07 0.56 10.56
N PHE A 677 -2.20 0.15 11.49
CA PHE A 677 -0.78 0.51 11.52
C PHE A 677 0.14 -0.48 10.79
N GLU A 678 -0.31 -1.70 10.52
CA GLU A 678 0.50 -2.76 9.90
C GLU A 678 1.12 -2.31 8.58
N LYS A 679 0.39 -1.52 7.78
CA LYS A 679 0.90 -0.90 6.55
C LYS A 679 2.15 -0.05 6.82
N TYR A 680 2.14 0.76 7.86
CA TYR A 680 3.24 1.66 8.22
C TYR A 680 4.41 0.93 8.87
N GLU A 681 4.14 -0.09 9.67
CA GLU A 681 5.18 -0.96 10.22
C GLU A 681 5.91 -1.71 9.09
N LYS A 682 5.16 -2.21 8.10
CA LYS A 682 5.73 -2.81 6.89
C LYS A 682 6.56 -1.79 6.11
N GLN A 683 6.07 -0.56 5.93
CA GLN A 683 6.86 0.50 5.29
C GLN A 683 8.16 0.81 6.05
N ARG A 684 8.10 1.01 7.37
CA ARG A 684 9.27 1.23 8.24
C ARG A 684 10.28 0.08 8.10
N THR A 685 9.81 -1.15 8.08
CA THR A 685 10.63 -2.36 7.92
C THR A 685 11.31 -2.37 6.55
N LEU A 686 10.56 -2.12 5.47
CA LEU A 686 11.10 -2.03 4.11
C LEU A 686 12.17 -0.95 4.00
N PHE A 687 11.90 0.27 4.48
CA PHE A 687 12.88 1.35 4.48
C PHE A 687 14.15 1.01 5.26
N SER A 688 14.02 0.31 6.40
CA SER A 688 15.16 -0.13 7.20
C SER A 688 16.02 -1.17 6.45
N ILE A 689 15.39 -2.14 5.78
CA ILE A 689 16.07 -3.14 4.95
C ILE A 689 16.78 -2.46 3.77
N LEU A 690 16.08 -1.58 3.05
CA LEU A 690 16.66 -0.85 1.91
C LEU A 690 17.85 0.01 2.36
N ASN A 691 17.74 0.70 3.50
CA ASN A 691 18.84 1.48 4.07
C ASN A 691 20.04 0.59 4.43
N ALA A 692 19.81 -0.56 5.05
CA ALA A 692 20.88 -1.51 5.36
C ALA A 692 21.62 -1.98 4.09
N ILE A 693 20.88 -2.27 3.01
CA ILE A 693 21.43 -2.66 1.71
C ILE A 693 22.24 -1.51 1.09
N VAL A 694 21.70 -0.29 1.09
CA VAL A 694 22.40 0.91 0.58
C VAL A 694 23.71 1.14 1.32
N LEU A 695 23.68 1.06 2.65
CA LEU A 695 24.89 1.22 3.47
C LEU A 695 25.91 0.13 3.18
N LEU A 696 25.47 -1.13 3.08
CA LEU A 696 26.36 -2.25 2.75
C LEU A 696 27.03 -2.06 1.39
N VAL A 697 26.26 -1.73 0.34
CA VAL A 697 26.79 -1.50 -1.02
C VAL A 697 27.73 -0.29 -1.02
N ALA A 698 27.38 0.78 -0.31
CA ALA A 698 28.19 1.98 -0.23
C ALA A 698 29.53 1.74 0.48
N LEU A 699 29.51 1.00 1.59
CA LEU A 699 30.71 0.65 2.36
C LEU A 699 31.63 -0.26 1.59
N LEU A 700 31.10 -1.28 0.91
CA LEU A 700 31.91 -2.16 0.05
C LEU A 700 32.58 -1.37 -1.07
N GLY A 701 31.86 -0.43 -1.69
CA GLY A 701 32.42 0.45 -2.70
C GLY A 701 33.53 1.36 -2.18
N LEU A 702 33.30 2.02 -1.04
CA LEU A 702 34.31 2.86 -0.40
C LEU A 702 35.54 2.05 0.02
N PHE A 703 35.34 0.85 0.55
CA PHE A 703 36.41 -0.05 0.96
C PHE A 703 37.27 -0.49 -0.23
N ALA A 704 36.65 -0.93 -1.32
CA ALA A 704 37.38 -1.36 -2.50
C ALA A 704 38.09 -0.18 -3.19
N LEU A 705 37.45 0.99 -3.25
CA LEU A 705 38.05 2.20 -3.82
C LEU A 705 39.24 2.70 -3.02
N SER A 706 39.09 2.80 -1.69
CA SER A 706 40.17 3.23 -0.80
C SER A 706 41.35 2.27 -0.85
N SER A 707 41.10 0.95 -0.88
CA SER A 707 42.15 -0.07 -1.04
C SER A 707 42.95 0.16 -2.33
N LEU A 708 42.28 0.35 -3.48
CA LEU A 708 42.95 0.61 -4.76
C LEU A 708 43.74 1.92 -4.77
N MET A 709 43.21 2.97 -4.14
CA MET A 709 43.88 4.27 -4.06
C MET A 709 45.11 4.25 -3.17
N ILE A 710 45.06 3.49 -2.07
CA ILE A 710 46.18 3.35 -1.15
C ILE A 710 47.28 2.53 -1.81
N GLU A 711 46.94 1.44 -2.53
CA GLU A 711 47.90 0.67 -3.34
C GLU A 711 48.66 1.56 -4.34
N GLN A 712 47.95 2.49 -5.01
CA GLN A 712 48.56 3.44 -5.94
C GLN A 712 49.52 4.44 -5.26
N LYS A 713 49.35 4.68 -3.95
CA LYS A 713 50.18 5.60 -3.16
C LYS A 713 51.25 4.88 -2.34
N LEU A 714 51.40 3.56 -2.44
CA LEU A 714 52.39 2.81 -1.64
C LEU A 714 53.82 3.30 -1.86
N LYS A 715 54.20 3.71 -3.08
CA LYS A 715 55.53 4.27 -3.36
C LYS A 715 55.74 5.61 -2.64
N ASP A 716 54.76 6.52 -2.73
CA ASP A 716 54.80 7.80 -2.02
C ASP A 716 54.85 7.61 -0.50
N VAL A 717 54.08 6.64 0.02
CA VAL A 717 54.06 6.28 1.45
C VAL A 717 55.41 5.71 1.87
N ALA A 718 56.01 4.81 1.07
CA ALA A 718 57.32 4.24 1.33
C ALA A 718 58.41 5.32 1.37
N ILE A 719 58.43 6.24 0.39
CA ILE A 719 59.38 7.36 0.34
C ILE A 719 59.21 8.27 1.56
N LYS A 720 57.98 8.69 1.88
CA LYS A 720 57.72 9.55 3.06
C LYS A 720 58.10 8.85 4.36
N LYS A 721 57.86 7.54 4.47
CA LYS A 721 58.20 6.73 5.64
C LYS A 721 59.72 6.54 5.79
N THR A 722 60.47 6.35 4.70
CA THR A 722 61.94 6.38 4.74
C THR A 722 62.50 7.75 5.10
N LEU A 723 61.79 8.82 4.76
CA LEU A 723 62.13 10.20 5.15
C LEU A 723 61.66 10.56 6.58
N GLY A 724 61.19 9.60 7.38
CA GLY A 724 60.86 9.80 8.79
C GLY A 724 59.40 10.20 9.10
N ALA A 725 58.48 10.15 8.13
CA ALA A 725 57.07 10.43 8.41
C ALA A 725 56.45 9.38 9.36
N SER A 726 55.78 9.83 10.42
CA SER A 726 55.08 8.95 11.35
C SER A 726 53.85 8.29 10.70
N ASP A 727 53.48 7.10 11.18
CA ASP A 727 52.31 6.36 10.68
C ASP A 727 51.01 7.21 10.77
N SER A 728 50.88 8.05 11.79
CA SER A 728 49.73 8.95 11.97
C SER A 728 49.61 10.01 10.88
N ILE A 729 50.73 10.63 10.46
CA ILE A 729 50.74 11.64 9.39
C ILE A 729 50.32 11.02 8.06
N LEU A 730 50.82 9.81 7.77
CA LEU A 730 50.50 9.07 6.55
C LEU A 730 49.01 8.69 6.49
N ILE A 731 48.46 8.19 7.60
CA ILE A 731 47.03 7.85 7.69
C ILE A 731 46.15 9.10 7.54
N LYS A 732 46.53 10.22 8.17
CA LYS A 732 45.79 11.49 8.08
C LYS A 732 45.78 12.04 6.65
N ASP A 733 46.91 12.01 5.94
CA ASP A 733 47.02 12.48 4.55
C ASP A 733 46.14 11.65 3.59
N LEU A 734 46.08 10.33 3.80
CA LEU A 734 45.23 9.44 3.02
C LEU A 734 43.74 9.62 3.33
N THR A 735 43.38 9.86 4.59
CA THR A 735 41.99 9.93 5.06
C THR A 735 41.34 11.29 4.82
N LYS A 736 42.10 12.39 4.93
CA LYS A 736 41.60 13.78 4.80
C LYS A 736 40.78 14.01 3.53
N LYS A 737 41.21 13.45 2.40
CA LYS A 737 40.52 13.59 1.12
C LYS A 737 39.11 12.97 1.15
N PHE A 738 38.97 11.77 1.71
CA PHE A 738 37.69 11.07 1.80
C PHE A 738 36.73 11.76 2.76
N LEU A 739 37.23 12.32 3.86
CA LEU A 739 36.42 13.10 4.80
C LEU A 739 35.84 14.36 4.16
N TRP A 740 36.63 15.10 3.37
CA TRP A 740 36.13 16.28 2.65
C TRP A 740 35.05 15.92 1.62
N ILE A 741 35.24 14.84 0.87
CA ILE A 741 34.22 14.36 -0.08
C ILE A 741 32.93 13.98 0.68
N THR A 742 33.08 13.28 1.81
CA THR A 742 31.94 12.88 2.66
C THR A 742 31.18 14.08 3.20
N LEU A 743 31.90 15.07 3.74
CA LEU A 743 31.30 16.29 4.28
C LEU A 743 30.51 17.05 3.20
N ILE A 744 31.11 17.29 2.03
CA ILE A 744 30.45 18.00 0.92
C ILE A 744 29.23 17.21 0.43
N ALA A 745 29.35 15.89 0.27
CA ALA A 745 28.25 15.04 -0.15
C ALA A 745 27.07 15.09 0.83
N VAL A 746 27.33 15.03 2.14
CA VAL A 746 26.28 15.12 3.14
C VAL A 746 25.62 16.49 3.12
N LEU A 747 26.37 17.59 3.00
CA LEU A 747 25.81 18.94 2.90
C LEU A 747 24.88 19.08 1.67
N ILE A 748 25.25 18.51 0.53
CA ILE A 748 24.41 18.48 -0.68
C ILE A 748 23.16 17.61 -0.46
N SER A 749 23.27 16.52 0.29
CA SER A 749 22.14 15.60 0.55
C SER A 749 21.05 16.21 1.44
N ILE A 750 21.36 17.22 2.27
CA ILE A 750 20.41 17.86 3.20
C ILE A 750 19.20 18.45 2.46
N PRO A 751 19.35 19.41 1.51
CA PRO A 751 18.20 19.99 0.82
C PRO A 751 17.40 18.97 0.01
N VAL A 752 18.09 17.99 -0.59
CA VAL A 752 17.45 16.89 -1.35
C VAL A 752 16.57 16.05 -0.43
N SER A 753 17.12 15.61 0.71
CA SER A 753 16.39 14.78 1.68
C SER A 753 15.24 15.54 2.30
N TYR A 754 15.44 16.83 2.63
CA TYR A 754 14.38 17.69 3.16
C TYR A 754 13.21 17.81 2.18
N TYR A 755 13.48 18.10 0.91
CA TYR A 755 12.44 18.25 -0.12
C TYR A 755 11.59 16.99 -0.27
N PHE A 756 12.21 15.83 -0.51
CA PHE A 756 11.48 14.58 -0.73
C PHE A 756 10.76 14.09 0.53
N MET A 757 11.37 14.24 1.71
CA MET A 757 10.71 13.84 2.95
C MET A 757 9.57 14.77 3.33
N ASN A 758 9.65 16.05 3.00
CA ASN A 758 8.54 16.97 3.21
C ASN A 758 7.36 16.63 2.28
N GLU A 759 7.63 16.32 1.01
CA GLU A 759 6.59 15.85 0.07
C GLU A 759 5.95 14.52 0.50
N TRP A 760 6.72 13.63 1.11
CA TRP A 760 6.19 12.40 1.69
C TRP A 760 5.32 12.69 2.93
N LEU A 761 5.80 13.54 3.86
CA LEU A 761 5.07 13.94 5.07
C LEU A 761 3.77 14.69 4.78
N LYS A 762 3.63 15.37 3.63
CA LYS A 762 2.36 15.97 3.19
C LYS A 762 1.23 14.95 3.02
N GLY A 763 1.54 13.66 2.89
CA GLY A 763 0.54 12.60 2.83
C GLY A 763 -0.15 12.29 4.17
N PHE A 764 0.32 12.85 5.29
CA PHE A 764 -0.18 12.56 6.63
C PHE A 764 -0.87 13.77 7.24
N ALA A 765 -2.08 13.61 7.78
CA ALA A 765 -2.77 14.66 8.51
C ALA A 765 -2.04 15.03 9.82
N TYR A 766 -1.54 14.03 10.54
CA TYR A 766 -0.72 14.21 11.74
C TYR A 766 0.75 13.88 11.40
N ARG A 767 1.42 14.89 10.84
CA ARG A 767 2.82 14.82 10.47
C ARG A 767 3.71 15.38 11.57
N ILE A 768 4.87 14.79 11.75
CA ILE A 768 5.93 15.37 12.58
C ILE A 768 6.46 16.66 11.95
N GLU A 769 6.92 17.58 12.79
CA GLU A 769 7.84 18.62 12.35
C GLU A 769 9.19 18.02 11.99
N MET A 770 9.82 18.56 10.94
CA MET A 770 11.09 18.03 10.42
C MET A 770 12.17 18.05 11.50
N PRO A 771 12.63 16.87 11.98
CA PRO A 771 13.66 16.82 13.00
C PRO A 771 15.02 17.22 12.42
N TRP A 772 15.79 18.04 13.14
CA TRP A 772 17.13 18.45 12.72
C TRP A 772 18.21 17.38 13.00
N TRP A 773 18.00 16.50 14.00
CA TRP A 773 19.00 15.54 14.44
C TRP A 773 19.37 14.44 13.40
N PRO A 774 18.49 13.95 12.50
CA PRO A 774 18.88 12.94 11.51
C PRO A 774 19.94 13.43 10.54
N TYR A 775 19.97 14.73 10.24
CA TYR A 775 20.99 15.33 9.37
C TYR A 775 22.38 15.28 10.01
N ILE A 776 22.45 15.61 11.31
CA ILE A 776 23.70 15.54 12.08
C ILE A 776 24.12 14.09 12.28
N LEU A 777 23.17 13.20 12.58
CA LEU A 777 23.46 11.78 12.78
C LEU A 777 23.94 11.10 11.50
N SER A 778 23.35 11.43 10.33
CA SER A 778 23.82 10.96 9.03
C SER A 778 25.27 11.38 8.77
N LEU A 779 25.61 12.65 9.04
CA LEU A 779 26.98 13.15 8.93
C LEU A 779 27.94 12.37 9.84
N ALA A 780 27.57 12.20 11.11
CA ALA A 780 28.39 11.49 12.09
C ALA A 780 28.62 10.04 11.70
N ILE A 781 27.57 9.32 11.31
CA ILE A 781 27.63 7.92 10.86
C ILE A 781 28.54 7.79 9.63
N LEU A 782 28.33 8.59 8.59
CA LEU A 782 29.10 8.49 7.36
C LEU A 782 30.58 8.88 7.54
N LEU A 783 30.87 9.89 8.36
CA LEU A 783 32.25 10.23 8.71
C LEU A 783 32.92 9.12 9.51
N LEU A 784 32.25 8.58 10.54
CA LEU A 784 32.78 7.48 11.36
C LEU A 784 33.05 6.23 10.52
N LEU A 785 32.12 5.86 9.65
CA LEU A 785 32.28 4.76 8.72
C LEU A 785 33.43 4.99 7.73
N THR A 786 33.56 6.21 7.21
CA THR A 786 34.67 6.57 6.31
C THR A 786 36.01 6.50 7.03
N ILE A 787 36.09 7.01 8.26
CA ILE A 787 37.30 6.92 9.10
C ILE A 787 37.66 5.46 9.33
N LEU A 788 36.72 4.63 9.78
CA LEU A 788 36.95 3.20 10.05
C LEU A 788 37.49 2.49 8.80
N VAL A 789 36.79 2.59 7.67
CA VAL A 789 37.14 1.88 6.45
C VAL A 789 38.51 2.33 5.91
N VAL A 790 38.74 3.63 5.83
CA VAL A 790 39.97 4.18 5.23
C VAL A 790 41.17 4.01 6.18
N SER A 791 40.99 4.19 7.50
CA SER A 791 42.08 4.07 8.47
C SER A 791 42.57 2.63 8.60
N ILE A 792 41.67 1.64 8.61
CA ILE A 792 42.06 0.22 8.63
C ILE A 792 42.96 -0.12 7.43
N LYS A 793 42.63 0.40 6.25
CA LYS A 793 43.42 0.18 5.03
C LYS A 793 44.72 0.97 5.02
N ALA A 794 44.69 2.23 5.45
CA ALA A 794 45.86 3.07 5.52
C ALA A 794 46.88 2.51 6.52
N TYR A 795 46.42 2.01 7.68
CA TYR A 795 47.28 1.34 8.66
C TYR A 795 47.93 0.07 8.10
N ARG A 796 47.18 -0.78 7.40
CA ARG A 796 47.77 -1.96 6.73
C ARG A 796 48.84 -1.57 5.72
N ALA A 797 48.65 -0.45 5.02
CA ALA A 797 49.60 0.05 4.04
C ALA A 797 50.90 0.62 4.65
N THR A 798 50.86 1.15 5.87
CA THR A 798 52.09 1.60 6.55
C THR A 798 52.93 0.42 7.07
N LYS A 799 52.35 -0.78 7.23
CA LYS A 799 53.05 -1.98 7.70
C LYS A 799 53.73 -2.80 6.58
N VAL A 800 53.74 -2.28 5.36
CA VAL A 800 54.30 -2.99 4.19
C VAL A 800 55.84 -2.88 4.17
N GLU A 801 56.53 -3.96 3.75
CA GLU A 801 57.99 -4.02 3.62
C GLU A 801 58.53 -2.93 2.68
N LEU A 802 59.27 -1.96 3.24
CA LEU A 802 59.85 -0.83 2.52
C LEU A 802 60.75 -1.27 1.35
N ILE A 803 61.50 -2.35 1.53
CA ILE A 803 62.49 -2.86 0.56
C ILE A 803 61.82 -3.32 -0.75
N LYS A 804 60.60 -3.86 -0.69
CA LYS A 804 59.88 -4.38 -1.85
C LYS A 804 59.42 -3.30 -2.84
N TYR A 805 59.15 -2.09 -2.34
CA TYR A 805 58.56 -1.00 -3.13
C TYR A 805 59.59 0.06 -3.56
N LEU A 806 60.79 0.02 -2.99
CA LEU A 806 61.92 0.87 -3.37
C LEU A 806 62.81 0.23 -4.44
N LYS A 807 62.82 -1.11 -4.59
CA LYS A 807 63.65 -1.86 -5.56
C LYS A 807 63.13 -1.93 -7.01
N TYR A 808 62.03 -1.26 -7.34
CA TYR A 808 61.51 -1.22 -8.72
C TYR A 808 62.14 -0.04 -9.49
N GLU A 809 63.32 -0.29 -10.05
CA GLU A 809 63.81 0.31 -11.31
C GLU A 809 64.00 -0.78 -12.35
#